data_AF-A0AAJ0HCX3-F1
#
_entry.id   AF-A0AAJ0HCX3-F1
#
_cell.length_a   1.000
_cell.length_b   1.000
_cell.length_c   1.000
_cell.angle_alpha   90.00
_cell.angle_beta   90.00
_cell.angle_gamma   90.00
#
_symmetry.space_group_name_H-M   'P 1'
#
loop_
_entity.id
_entity.type
_entity.pdbx_description
1 polymer ?
#
loop_
_entity_poly.entity_id
_entity_poly.type
_entity_poly.pdbx_seq_one_letter_code
_entity_poly.pdbx_strand_id
1 'polypeptide(L)'
;MSTTKFTVGDYLAERLAQMGIRHHFVVPGDYNLVLLDKLSAHPALTEIGCTNELNCSLAAEGYARANGVSVCVVTFSVGALSAFNGTGSAFAENLPLILVSGGPNTNDASEHHLLHHTMGTSDYTYQYEMAKKITCCAVAIPRAEEAPRLIDRAIRHALLAKKPCYIEIPTNLSGAICVRPGPIDAVTEPVTSSKPALEAAANCAAEYLSGKQKAVILVGPKLRRAGVDAEKALLDLANAMGCAVAVQPAAKGMFPENHKQFVGTWWGQVSTLAADSIVNWADAIICVGTVFTDYSTVGWKAIPDIPLMTVEMDHVTFPGAHFSRVRLAEFLSHLASQVTPNGTTMIEYERLRPDPPMVHVAAKEDVLTRKETSRQIQNMLSANTSLFVETGDSWFNGIQLKLPPGAQFEIEMQWGHIGWSIPAAFGYAMRCPERRTIIMVGDGSFQVTAQEVSQMVRFKLPITILLMNNRGYTIEVEIHDGSYNKIQNWNYALLVEAFNGGTGHAKGLLANTAGELADALRVAGENSEGPTLIECTIDQDDCSRELITWGHYSSELSAALSSLPATPILQQNELDVFSNALRKYQPIHASDDTSSVLQAFVDNLSGQGLSRLQHETYMLAEDPRQLRQLRNFLVDAILKPVAASSGKQPAITPPPNQAAAFTWLKEECLRRDRNQCVVSGLIDATAYEKMSPGERRGNKSTSTECVYILPFALSKLNEKNAMYTKNKATIWLALHQYFPALENKIGADTIHQPGNAMTLALTFYKELGRFTLGF
;
A
#
# COMPACT_ATOMS: atom_id res chain seq x y z
N MET A 1 -3.86 -17.64 46.54
CA MET A 1 -3.13 -17.33 45.30
C MET A 1 -3.51 -15.92 44.91
N SER A 2 -2.58 -14.97 45.00
CA SER A 2 -2.80 -13.59 44.55
C SER A 2 -3.14 -13.63 43.06
N THR A 3 -4.36 -13.29 42.69
CA THR A 3 -4.76 -13.14 41.29
C THR A 3 -4.06 -11.90 40.75
N THR A 4 -2.87 -12.09 40.16
CA THR A 4 -2.15 -11.04 39.46
C THR A 4 -3.10 -10.42 38.44
N LYS A 5 -3.49 -9.17 38.67
CA LYS A 5 -4.45 -8.47 37.81
C LYS A 5 -3.80 -8.24 36.46
N PHE A 6 -4.46 -8.66 35.39
CA PHE A 6 -3.98 -8.58 34.02
C PHE A 6 -4.22 -7.17 33.46
N THR A 7 -3.24 -6.59 32.76
CA THR A 7 -3.33 -5.20 32.26
C THR A 7 -3.37 -5.10 30.74
N VAL A 8 -3.63 -3.89 30.21
CA VAL A 8 -3.59 -3.62 28.76
C VAL A 8 -2.24 -4.00 28.14
N GLY A 9 -1.14 -3.65 28.80
CA GLY A 9 0.20 -4.07 28.37
C GLY A 9 0.38 -5.59 28.39
N ASP A 10 -0.11 -6.28 29.43
CA ASP A 10 -0.07 -7.75 29.50
C ASP A 10 -0.89 -8.39 28.36
N TYR A 11 -2.02 -7.77 27.97
CA TYR A 11 -2.85 -8.22 26.86
C TYR A 11 -2.12 -8.14 25.52
N LEU A 12 -1.49 -7.01 25.25
CA LEU A 12 -0.68 -6.86 24.05
C LEU A 12 0.47 -7.87 24.06
N ALA A 13 1.20 -8.00 25.16
CA ALA A 13 2.32 -8.95 25.28
C ALA A 13 1.90 -10.40 24.97
N GLU A 14 0.80 -10.84 25.57
CA GLU A 14 0.25 -12.19 25.35
C GLU A 14 -0.18 -12.38 23.90
N ARG A 15 -0.84 -11.39 23.26
CA ARG A 15 -1.20 -11.47 21.84
C ARG A 15 0.03 -11.57 20.92
N LEU A 16 1.07 -10.77 21.18
CA LEU A 16 2.32 -10.84 20.43
C LEU A 16 2.95 -12.24 20.55
N ALA A 17 3.07 -12.76 21.77
CA ALA A 17 3.63 -14.08 22.03
C ALA A 17 2.83 -15.22 21.37
N GLN A 18 1.49 -15.12 21.40
CA GLN A 18 0.57 -16.07 20.76
C GLN A 18 0.73 -16.10 19.23
N MET A 19 1.09 -15.00 18.59
CA MET A 19 1.39 -14.93 17.16
C MET A 19 2.79 -15.46 16.81
N GLY A 20 3.53 -15.99 17.78
CA GLY A 20 4.90 -16.49 17.57
C GLY A 20 5.95 -15.40 17.50
N ILE A 21 5.61 -14.14 17.81
CA ILE A 21 6.62 -13.08 17.99
C ILE A 21 7.48 -13.44 19.21
N ARG A 22 8.79 -13.33 19.04
CA ARG A 22 9.80 -13.55 20.09
C ARG A 22 10.58 -12.29 20.40
N HIS A 23 10.80 -11.46 19.39
CA HIS A 23 11.50 -10.19 19.52
C HIS A 23 10.56 -9.03 19.19
N HIS A 24 10.61 -7.99 20.01
CA HIS A 24 9.92 -6.73 19.74
C HIS A 24 10.94 -5.60 19.75
N PHE A 25 10.88 -4.75 18.72
CA PHE A 25 11.86 -3.68 18.51
C PHE A 25 11.37 -2.41 19.20
N VAL A 26 12.25 -1.72 19.92
CA VAL A 26 11.83 -0.60 20.77
C VAL A 26 12.77 0.60 20.69
N VAL A 27 12.19 1.78 20.88
CA VAL A 27 12.91 2.97 21.34
C VAL A 27 12.17 3.53 22.57
N PRO A 28 12.83 3.59 23.74
CA PRO A 28 12.19 4.00 24.98
C PRO A 28 11.92 5.50 25.01
N GLY A 29 10.77 5.88 25.55
CA GLY A 29 10.40 7.26 25.89
C GLY A 29 9.34 7.27 26.99
N ASP A 30 9.23 8.36 27.73
CA ASP A 30 8.36 8.48 28.91
C ASP A 30 6.89 8.07 28.67
N TYR A 31 6.34 8.28 27.47
CA TYR A 31 4.99 7.81 27.12
C TYR A 31 4.84 6.29 26.94
N ASN A 32 5.93 5.53 26.79
CA ASN A 32 5.87 4.07 26.59
C ASN A 32 6.57 3.23 27.66
N LEU A 33 7.28 3.80 28.64
CA LEU A 33 8.06 3.03 29.63
C LEU A 33 7.24 1.97 30.38
N VAL A 34 6.04 2.33 30.85
CA VAL A 34 5.15 1.38 31.56
C VAL A 34 4.68 0.27 30.61
N LEU A 35 4.51 0.56 29.32
CA LEU A 35 4.18 -0.46 28.33
C LEU A 35 5.37 -1.41 28.14
N LEU A 36 6.59 -0.89 28.03
CA LEU A 36 7.81 -1.68 27.89
C LEU A 36 8.03 -2.60 29.09
N ASP A 37 7.83 -2.12 30.32
CA ASP A 37 7.87 -2.96 31.53
C ASP A 37 6.93 -4.17 31.44
N LYS A 38 5.74 -3.97 30.86
CA LYS A 38 4.74 -5.04 30.67
C LYS A 38 5.13 -6.04 29.59
N LEU A 39 5.64 -5.56 28.45
CA LEU A 39 6.11 -6.43 27.37
C LEU A 39 7.33 -7.26 27.81
N SER A 40 8.30 -6.62 28.47
CA SER A 40 9.52 -7.24 28.98
C SER A 40 9.28 -8.25 30.11
N ALA A 41 8.18 -8.12 30.87
CA ALA A 41 7.79 -9.10 31.89
C ALA A 41 7.25 -10.42 31.28
N HIS A 42 6.88 -10.44 30.00
CA HIS A 42 6.34 -11.64 29.37
C HIS A 42 7.47 -12.62 28.96
N PRO A 43 7.50 -13.86 29.47
CA PRO A 43 8.67 -14.74 29.37
C PRO A 43 9.00 -15.22 27.95
N ALA A 44 8.05 -15.12 27.01
CA ALA A 44 8.25 -15.51 25.61
C ALA A 44 8.73 -14.35 24.71
N LEU A 45 8.84 -13.13 25.25
CA LEU A 45 9.25 -11.94 24.51
C LEU A 45 10.63 -11.49 24.97
N THR A 46 11.40 -10.94 24.04
CA THR A 46 12.69 -10.31 24.27
C THR A 46 12.66 -8.93 23.64
N GLU A 47 12.98 -7.93 24.44
CA GLU A 47 13.05 -6.53 24.02
C GLU A 47 14.36 -6.26 23.27
N ILE A 48 14.25 -5.67 22.08
CA ILE A 48 15.38 -5.33 21.21
C ILE A 48 15.42 -3.82 21.00
N GLY A 49 16.35 -3.15 21.70
CA GLY A 49 16.53 -1.71 21.55
C GLY A 49 17.21 -1.35 20.23
N CYS A 50 16.66 -0.36 19.53
CA CYS A 50 17.21 0.21 18.29
C CYS A 50 17.84 1.59 18.54
N THR A 51 18.62 2.08 17.57
CA THR A 51 19.34 3.37 17.72
C THR A 51 18.45 4.60 17.52
N ASN A 52 17.43 4.50 16.68
CA ASN A 52 16.40 5.50 16.44
C ASN A 52 15.13 4.82 15.89
N GLU A 53 14.04 5.58 15.76
CA GLU A 53 12.72 5.04 15.42
C GLU A 53 12.54 4.65 13.96
N LEU A 54 13.27 5.28 13.03
CA LEU A 54 13.33 4.84 11.63
C LEU A 54 13.96 3.45 11.53
N ASN A 55 15.13 3.27 12.15
CA ASN A 55 15.83 1.99 12.17
C ASN A 55 15.02 0.95 12.95
N CYS A 56 14.30 1.35 13.99
CA CYS A 56 13.40 0.47 14.75
C CYS A 56 12.27 -0.09 13.88
N SER A 57 11.59 0.76 13.10
CA SER A 57 10.52 0.29 12.22
C SER A 57 11.04 -0.51 11.03
N LEU A 58 12.20 -0.17 10.47
CA LEU A 58 12.87 -0.96 9.41
C LEU A 58 13.41 -2.30 9.93
N ALA A 59 13.88 -2.38 11.18
CA ALA A 59 14.26 -3.66 11.79
C ALA A 59 13.04 -4.55 12.02
N ALA A 60 11.93 -3.98 12.49
CA ALA A 60 10.67 -4.72 12.56
C ALA A 60 10.19 -5.14 11.17
N GLU A 61 10.36 -4.32 10.13
CA GLU A 61 10.05 -4.68 8.74
C GLU A 61 10.84 -5.91 8.30
N GLY A 62 12.16 -5.91 8.51
CA GLY A 62 13.03 -7.05 8.19
C GLY A 62 12.70 -8.31 8.99
N TYR A 63 12.34 -8.16 10.27
CA TYR A 63 11.85 -9.26 11.08
C TYR A 63 10.54 -9.85 10.53
N ALA A 64 9.63 -9.02 10.01
CA ALA A 64 8.39 -9.50 9.40
C ALA A 64 8.63 -10.30 8.11
N ARG A 65 9.72 -10.03 7.38
CA ARG A 65 10.12 -10.84 6.21
C ARG A 65 10.46 -12.28 6.61
N ALA A 66 11.11 -12.48 7.75
CA ALA A 66 11.46 -13.80 8.28
C ALA A 66 10.32 -14.47 9.07
N ASN A 67 9.60 -13.71 9.89
CA ASN A 67 8.61 -14.23 10.84
C ASN A 67 7.17 -14.21 10.31
N GLY A 68 6.88 -13.43 9.26
CA GLY A 68 5.54 -13.19 8.71
C GLY A 68 4.74 -12.10 9.43
N VAL A 69 5.13 -11.72 10.65
CA VAL A 69 4.59 -10.58 11.40
C VAL A 69 5.63 -10.03 12.37
N SER A 70 5.61 -8.73 12.62
CA SER A 70 6.50 -8.06 13.59
C SER A 70 5.79 -6.96 14.37
N VAL A 71 6.51 -6.38 15.32
CA VAL A 71 6.07 -5.26 16.14
C VAL A 71 7.23 -4.31 16.41
N CYS A 72 6.97 -3.01 16.33
CA CYS A 72 7.86 -1.98 16.87
C CYS A 72 7.10 -1.09 17.86
N VAL A 73 7.78 -0.67 18.93
CA VAL A 73 7.20 0.12 20.02
C VAL A 73 7.99 1.41 20.19
N VAL A 74 7.33 2.55 20.04
CA VAL A 74 7.97 3.88 20.05
C VAL A 74 7.19 4.85 20.94
N THR A 75 7.81 6.00 21.25
CA THR A 75 7.15 7.07 22.00
C THR A 75 6.27 7.93 21.10
N PHE A 76 5.37 8.70 21.72
CA PHE A 76 4.45 9.59 21.03
C PHE A 76 5.17 10.69 20.24
N SER A 77 4.62 11.05 19.08
CA SER A 77 5.05 12.09 18.16
C SER A 77 6.46 11.91 17.64
N VAL A 78 7.46 12.34 18.41
CA VAL A 78 8.87 12.37 18.00
C VAL A 78 9.37 11.01 17.54
N GLY A 79 8.88 9.93 18.16
CA GLY A 79 9.21 8.58 17.76
C GLY A 79 8.36 8.09 16.58
N ALA A 80 7.03 8.12 16.73
CA ALA A 80 6.11 7.61 15.73
C ALA A 80 6.25 8.28 14.34
N LEU A 81 6.49 9.60 14.28
CA LEU A 81 6.66 10.34 13.02
C LEU A 81 7.82 9.81 12.18
N SER A 82 8.93 9.42 12.82
CA SER A 82 10.06 8.79 12.13
C SER A 82 9.75 7.33 11.79
N ALA A 83 9.15 6.59 12.73
CA ALA A 83 8.74 5.19 12.52
C ALA A 83 7.72 5.01 11.39
N PHE A 84 6.93 6.05 11.07
CA PHE A 84 5.97 6.06 9.97
C PHE A 84 6.61 5.77 8.61
N ASN A 85 7.88 6.15 8.40
CA ASN A 85 8.55 5.85 7.13
C ASN A 85 8.77 4.34 6.96
N GLY A 86 9.36 3.65 7.94
CA GLY A 86 9.47 2.18 7.90
C GLY A 86 8.12 1.45 8.01
N THR A 87 7.09 2.10 8.58
CA THR A 87 5.71 1.59 8.50
C THR A 87 5.15 1.69 7.07
N GLY A 88 5.44 2.79 6.37
CA GLY A 88 5.14 2.96 4.95
C GLY A 88 5.83 1.92 4.08
N SER A 89 7.09 1.61 4.37
CA SER A 89 7.82 0.47 3.80
C SER A 89 7.06 -0.84 3.98
N ALA A 90 6.69 -1.20 5.20
CA ALA A 90 5.91 -2.41 5.47
C ALA A 90 4.56 -2.41 4.73
N PHE A 91 3.92 -1.24 4.54
CA PHE A 91 2.71 -1.14 3.73
C PHE A 91 2.99 -1.43 2.26
N ALA A 92 3.98 -0.79 1.66
CA ALA A 92 4.40 -0.98 0.27
C ALA A 92 4.80 -2.44 -0.01
N GLU A 93 5.55 -3.05 0.90
CA GLU A 93 6.12 -4.40 0.77
C GLU A 93 5.17 -5.52 1.25
N ASN A 94 3.93 -5.16 1.60
CA ASN A 94 2.85 -6.06 2.02
C ASN A 94 3.23 -6.90 3.26
N LEU A 95 3.74 -6.26 4.29
CA LEU A 95 4.19 -6.87 5.54
C LEU A 95 3.26 -6.52 6.71
N PRO A 96 2.79 -7.52 7.48
CA PRO A 96 2.17 -7.28 8.78
C PRO A 96 3.18 -6.74 9.80
N LEU A 97 3.17 -5.43 10.01
CA LEU A 97 3.93 -4.75 11.06
C LEU A 97 2.98 -4.04 12.01
N ILE A 98 3.08 -4.30 13.30
CA ILE A 98 2.28 -3.65 14.33
C ILE A 98 3.11 -2.49 14.91
N LEU A 99 2.78 -1.26 14.52
CA LEU A 99 3.39 -0.07 15.12
C LEU A 99 2.61 0.29 16.38
N VAL A 100 3.27 0.23 17.53
CA VAL A 100 2.69 0.60 18.82
C VAL A 100 3.33 1.90 19.30
N SER A 101 2.51 2.92 19.51
CA SER A 101 2.96 4.17 20.11
C SER A 101 2.46 4.26 21.55
N GLY A 102 3.32 4.69 22.47
CA GLY A 102 2.86 5.34 23.69
C GLY A 102 2.04 6.59 23.33
N GLY A 103 1.18 7.06 24.24
CA GLY A 103 0.36 8.25 24.02
C GLY A 103 0.20 9.11 25.28
N PRO A 104 -0.28 10.36 25.11
CA PRO A 104 -0.63 11.26 26.21
C PRO A 104 -1.53 10.62 27.26
N ASN A 105 -1.52 11.14 28.49
CA ASN A 105 -2.47 10.69 29.50
C ASN A 105 -3.89 11.04 29.05
N THR A 106 -4.84 10.11 29.20
CA THR A 106 -6.23 10.32 28.77
C THR A 106 -6.92 11.52 29.41
N ASN A 107 -6.40 12.03 30.53
CA ASN A 107 -6.94 13.20 31.23
C ASN A 107 -6.51 14.54 30.60
N ASP A 108 -5.47 14.58 29.77
CA ASP A 108 -4.89 15.84 29.30
C ASP A 108 -5.69 16.55 28.20
N ALA A 109 -6.42 15.78 27.38
CA ALA A 109 -7.16 16.34 26.24
C ALA A 109 -8.34 17.22 26.68
N SER A 110 -9.07 16.82 27.73
CA SER A 110 -10.20 17.59 28.25
C SER A 110 -9.78 18.86 28.99
N GLU A 111 -8.57 18.88 29.54
CA GLU A 111 -8.02 20.03 30.26
C GLU A 111 -7.28 21.01 29.33
N HIS A 112 -7.24 20.73 28.02
CA HIS A 112 -6.53 21.53 27.02
C HIS A 112 -5.05 21.81 27.39
N HIS A 113 -4.40 20.83 28.02
CA HIS A 113 -2.99 20.96 28.36
C HIS A 113 -2.12 21.12 27.11
N LEU A 114 -0.91 21.63 27.29
CA LEU A 114 0.15 21.58 26.28
C LEU A 114 1.18 20.59 26.77
N LEU A 115 1.54 19.63 25.92
CA LEU A 115 2.41 18.53 26.31
C LEU A 115 3.73 18.58 25.54
N HIS A 116 4.81 18.16 26.21
CA HIS A 116 6.06 17.86 25.54
C HIS A 116 5.85 16.75 24.49
N HIS A 117 6.68 16.73 23.46
CA HIS A 117 6.52 15.86 22.27
C HIS A 117 5.17 16.07 21.55
N THR A 118 4.67 17.31 21.47
CA THR A 118 3.51 17.64 20.64
C THR A 118 3.78 18.89 19.79
N MET A 119 2.84 19.24 18.92
CA MET A 119 2.90 20.44 18.09
C MET A 119 2.71 21.76 18.87
N GLY A 120 2.62 21.71 20.21
CA GLY A 120 2.32 22.89 21.02
C GLY A 120 0.85 23.33 20.93
N THR A 121 -0.05 22.41 20.58
CA THR A 121 -1.50 22.60 20.56
C THR A 121 -2.17 21.58 21.49
N SER A 122 -3.45 21.81 21.81
CA SER A 122 -4.27 20.88 22.62
C SER A 122 -4.91 19.74 21.81
N ASP A 123 -4.57 19.61 20.52
CA ASP A 123 -4.99 18.51 19.67
C ASP A 123 -3.89 17.45 19.57
N TYR A 124 -4.17 16.26 20.09
CA TYR A 124 -3.25 15.11 20.04
C TYR A 124 -3.66 14.09 18.96
N THR A 125 -4.74 14.32 18.23
CA THR A 125 -5.28 13.35 17.26
C THR A 125 -4.49 13.29 15.96
N TYR A 126 -3.64 14.28 15.68
CA TYR A 126 -2.88 14.39 14.43
C TYR A 126 -2.06 13.13 14.12
N GLN A 127 -1.40 12.53 15.11
CA GLN A 127 -0.61 11.32 14.93
C GLN A 127 -1.47 10.14 14.46
N TYR A 128 -2.61 9.94 15.12
CA TYR A 128 -3.57 8.91 14.75
C TYR A 128 -4.15 9.14 13.34
N GLU A 129 -4.45 10.39 12.97
CA GLU A 129 -4.94 10.71 11.62
C GLU A 129 -3.88 10.48 10.53
N MET A 130 -2.60 10.75 10.84
CA MET A 130 -1.48 10.45 9.95
C MET A 130 -1.30 8.93 9.78
N ALA A 131 -1.34 8.18 10.88
CA ALA A 131 -1.17 6.72 10.86
C ALA A 131 -2.21 6.01 9.97
N LYS A 132 -3.45 6.52 9.91
CA LYS A 132 -4.50 5.98 9.03
C LYS A 132 -4.14 5.99 7.55
N LYS A 133 -3.25 6.87 7.10
CA LYS A 133 -2.87 6.99 5.68
C LYS A 133 -1.89 5.91 5.23
N ILE A 134 -1.19 5.29 6.17
CA ILE A 134 -0.11 4.33 5.91
C ILE A 134 -0.31 2.98 6.61
N THR A 135 -1.53 2.72 7.12
CA THR A 135 -1.89 1.47 7.79
C THR A 135 -3.25 0.97 7.31
N CYS A 136 -3.46 -0.35 7.32
CA CYS A 136 -4.78 -0.92 6.99
C CYS A 136 -5.79 -0.76 8.15
N CYS A 137 -5.29 -0.54 9.36
CA CYS A 137 -6.09 -0.27 10.55
C CYS A 137 -5.26 0.54 11.54
N ALA A 138 -5.82 1.65 12.01
CA ALA A 138 -5.29 2.42 13.12
C ALA A 138 -6.31 2.39 14.26
N VAL A 139 -5.84 2.24 15.50
CA VAL A 139 -6.66 2.36 16.71
C VAL A 139 -5.94 3.21 17.74
N ALA A 140 -6.66 4.09 18.42
CA ALA A 140 -6.21 4.74 19.64
C ALA A 140 -7.06 4.22 20.80
N ILE A 141 -6.43 3.77 21.88
CA ILE A 141 -7.13 3.15 23.01
C ILE A 141 -7.67 4.24 23.94
N PRO A 142 -9.01 4.46 24.01
CA PRO A 142 -9.55 5.54 24.83
C PRO A 142 -9.67 5.13 26.31
N ARG A 143 -9.88 3.83 26.58
CA ARG A 143 -10.15 3.25 27.89
C ARG A 143 -9.69 1.79 27.95
N ALA A 144 -9.36 1.31 29.15
CA ALA A 144 -8.82 -0.04 29.36
C ALA A 144 -9.79 -1.16 28.94
N GLU A 145 -11.10 -0.95 29.10
CA GLU A 145 -12.13 -1.93 28.72
C GLU A 145 -12.25 -2.13 27.21
N GLU A 146 -11.81 -1.14 26.42
CA GLU A 146 -11.85 -1.20 24.95
C GLU A 146 -10.57 -1.77 24.33
N ALA A 147 -9.46 -1.79 25.09
CA ALA A 147 -8.17 -2.29 24.62
C ALA A 147 -8.25 -3.69 23.99
N PRO A 148 -8.87 -4.72 24.63
CA PRO A 148 -8.95 -6.06 24.04
C PRO A 148 -9.51 -6.09 22.62
N ARG A 149 -10.65 -5.42 22.41
CA ARG A 149 -11.35 -5.38 21.12
C ARG A 149 -10.55 -4.62 20.07
N LEU A 150 -9.94 -3.50 20.44
CA LEU A 150 -9.21 -2.65 19.52
C LEU A 150 -7.86 -3.24 19.12
N ILE A 151 -7.13 -3.84 20.06
CA ILE A 151 -5.88 -4.57 19.80
C ILE A 151 -6.16 -5.75 18.86
N ASP A 152 -7.14 -6.61 19.19
CA ASP A 152 -7.49 -7.76 18.35
C ASP A 152 -7.95 -7.32 16.95
N ARG A 153 -8.71 -6.22 16.86
CA ARG A 153 -9.12 -5.64 15.57
C ARG A 153 -7.91 -5.24 14.73
N ALA A 154 -6.97 -4.47 15.30
CA ALA A 154 -5.79 -4.00 14.57
C ALA A 154 -4.93 -5.18 14.09
N ILE A 155 -4.67 -6.15 14.97
CA ILE A 155 -3.92 -7.37 14.65
C ILE A 155 -4.60 -8.16 13.52
N ARG A 156 -5.91 -8.44 13.64
CA ARG A 156 -6.64 -9.21 12.63
C ARG A 156 -6.60 -8.55 11.25
N HIS A 157 -6.74 -7.22 11.19
CA HIS A 157 -6.67 -6.51 9.91
C HIS A 157 -5.27 -6.58 9.30
N ALA A 158 -4.22 -6.38 10.11
CA ALA A 158 -2.83 -6.47 9.64
C ALA A 158 -2.52 -7.85 9.02
N LEU A 159 -2.91 -8.92 9.71
CA LEU A 159 -2.66 -10.29 9.27
C LEU A 159 -3.46 -10.70 8.04
N LEU A 160 -4.72 -10.28 7.93
CA LEU A 160 -5.58 -10.59 6.79
C LEU A 160 -5.21 -9.80 5.54
N ALA A 161 -4.92 -8.51 5.69
CA ALA A 161 -4.56 -7.63 4.58
C ALA A 161 -3.09 -7.79 4.15
N LYS A 162 -2.25 -8.41 4.99
CA LYS A 162 -0.79 -8.40 4.85
C LYS A 162 -0.25 -6.96 4.79
N LYS A 163 -0.62 -6.16 5.78
CA LYS A 163 -0.32 -4.72 5.86
C LYS A 163 -0.05 -4.31 7.30
N PRO A 164 0.61 -3.17 7.54
CA PRO A 164 0.84 -2.68 8.89
C PRO A 164 -0.45 -2.16 9.54
N CYS A 165 -0.48 -2.20 10.87
CA CYS A 165 -1.48 -1.53 11.69
C CYS A 165 -0.83 -0.63 12.75
N TYR A 166 -1.61 0.32 13.26
CA TYR A 166 -1.19 1.27 14.29
C TYR A 166 -2.03 1.10 15.55
N ILE A 167 -1.37 1.08 16.71
CA ILE A 167 -2.00 1.02 18.03
C ILE A 167 -1.40 2.11 18.92
N GLU A 168 -2.22 3.04 19.38
CA GLU A 168 -1.81 4.05 20.38
C GLU A 168 -2.32 3.66 21.76
N ILE A 169 -1.42 3.55 22.73
CA ILE A 169 -1.74 3.23 24.12
C ILE A 169 -1.32 4.40 25.02
N PRO A 170 -2.27 5.20 25.53
CA PRO A 170 -2.01 6.22 26.55
C PRO A 170 -1.19 5.69 27.74
N THR A 171 -0.24 6.49 28.21
CA THR A 171 0.72 6.07 29.26
C THR A 171 0.03 5.54 30.53
N ASN A 172 -1.09 6.15 30.93
CA ASN A 172 -1.86 5.74 32.10
C ASN A 172 -2.70 4.47 31.90
N LEU A 173 -2.88 4.01 30.66
CA LEU A 173 -3.66 2.81 30.34
C LEU A 173 -2.82 1.54 30.25
N SER A 174 -1.51 1.63 29.98
CA SER A 174 -0.61 0.47 29.89
C SER A 174 -0.67 -0.45 31.13
N GLY A 175 -0.73 0.16 32.32
CA GLY A 175 -0.88 -0.54 33.61
C GLY A 175 -2.33 -0.73 34.07
N ALA A 176 -3.32 -0.24 33.34
CA ALA A 176 -4.72 -0.35 33.72
C ALA A 176 -5.25 -1.78 33.49
N ILE A 177 -6.16 -2.21 34.37
CA ILE A 177 -6.68 -3.59 34.39
C ILE A 177 -7.57 -3.85 33.17
N CYS A 178 -7.38 -4.99 32.51
CA CYS A 178 -8.29 -5.49 31.49
C CYS A 178 -8.49 -7.02 31.61
N VAL A 179 -9.34 -7.60 30.76
CA VAL A 179 -9.52 -9.05 30.69
C VAL A 179 -8.31 -9.74 30.06
N ARG A 180 -8.14 -11.04 30.28
CA ARG A 180 -7.13 -11.87 29.58
C ARG A 180 -7.60 -12.21 28.16
N PRO A 181 -6.72 -12.27 27.13
CA PRO A 181 -7.12 -12.71 25.80
C PRO A 181 -7.55 -14.18 25.78
N GLY A 182 -8.50 -14.50 24.90
CA GLY A 182 -8.83 -15.88 24.55
C GLY A 182 -7.83 -16.50 23.55
N PRO A 183 -8.15 -17.67 22.98
CA PRO A 183 -7.30 -18.32 21.96
C PRO A 183 -6.98 -17.40 20.78
N ILE A 184 -5.81 -17.59 20.19
CA ILE A 184 -5.32 -16.75 19.09
C ILE A 184 -6.07 -16.98 17.77
N ASP A 185 -6.59 -18.19 17.56
CA ASP A 185 -7.31 -18.56 16.33
C ASP A 185 -8.52 -17.66 16.06
N ALA A 186 -9.20 -17.18 17.11
CA ALA A 186 -10.30 -16.23 16.96
C ALA A 186 -9.88 -14.90 16.29
N VAL A 187 -8.59 -14.56 16.35
CA VAL A 187 -7.99 -13.37 15.74
C VAL A 187 -7.33 -13.72 14.41
N THR A 188 -6.68 -14.87 14.31
CA THR A 188 -5.80 -15.24 13.18
C THR A 188 -6.44 -16.14 12.13
N GLU A 189 -7.65 -16.69 12.38
CA GLU A 189 -8.30 -17.61 11.45
C GLU A 189 -8.40 -17.01 10.03
N PRO A 190 -7.87 -17.71 9.01
CA PRO A 190 -7.83 -17.20 7.66
C PRO A 190 -9.22 -17.21 7.03
N VAL A 191 -9.47 -16.24 6.15
CA VAL A 191 -10.66 -16.28 5.28
C VAL A 191 -10.36 -17.18 4.09
N THR A 192 -11.11 -18.27 3.91
CA THR A 192 -10.98 -19.21 2.77
C THR A 192 -11.77 -18.73 1.54
N SER A 193 -11.50 -19.32 0.37
CA SER A 193 -12.30 -19.02 -0.82
C SER A 193 -13.74 -19.50 -0.69
N SER A 194 -14.63 -18.88 -1.48
CA SER A 194 -15.95 -19.44 -1.74
C SER A 194 -15.83 -20.63 -2.70
N LYS A 195 -16.20 -21.84 -2.27
CA LYS A 195 -16.07 -23.06 -3.10
C LYS A 195 -16.68 -22.92 -4.51
N PRO A 196 -17.93 -22.44 -4.68
CA PRO A 196 -18.50 -22.28 -6.02
C PRO A 196 -17.77 -21.23 -6.87
N ALA A 197 -17.25 -20.16 -6.25
CA ALA A 197 -16.48 -19.14 -6.97
C ALA A 197 -15.12 -19.67 -7.40
N LEU A 198 -14.46 -20.46 -6.55
CA LEU A 198 -13.18 -21.09 -6.83
C LEU A 198 -13.31 -22.11 -7.98
N GLU A 199 -14.32 -22.98 -7.93
CA GLU A 199 -14.60 -23.96 -8.99
C GLU A 199 -14.90 -23.25 -10.32
N ALA A 200 -15.75 -22.21 -10.31
CA ALA A 200 -16.06 -21.44 -11.51
C ALA A 200 -14.83 -20.71 -12.06
N ALA A 201 -14.02 -20.10 -11.19
CA ALA A 201 -12.81 -19.40 -11.58
C ALA A 201 -11.81 -20.34 -12.25
N ALA A 202 -11.53 -21.49 -11.64
CA ALA A 202 -10.61 -22.48 -12.18
C ALA A 202 -11.10 -23.03 -13.53
N ASN A 203 -12.39 -23.40 -13.63
CA ASN A 203 -12.96 -23.94 -14.87
C ASN A 203 -12.88 -22.93 -16.01
N CYS A 204 -13.31 -21.68 -15.79
CA CYS A 204 -13.26 -20.64 -16.81
C CYS A 204 -11.81 -20.27 -17.18
N ALA A 205 -10.88 -20.29 -16.22
CA ALA A 205 -9.47 -20.04 -16.48
C ALA A 205 -8.84 -21.17 -17.32
N ALA A 206 -9.13 -22.43 -17.01
CA ALA A 206 -8.65 -23.58 -17.78
C ALA A 206 -9.19 -23.55 -19.22
N GLU A 207 -10.48 -23.23 -19.40
CA GLU A 207 -11.08 -23.05 -20.73
C GLU A 207 -10.41 -21.89 -21.50
N TYR A 208 -10.22 -20.74 -20.84
CA TYR A 208 -9.52 -19.60 -21.41
C TYR A 208 -8.09 -19.94 -21.87
N LEU A 209 -7.36 -20.71 -21.08
CA LEU A 209 -5.99 -21.12 -21.37
C LEU A 209 -5.90 -22.22 -22.44
N SER A 210 -6.93 -23.06 -22.59
CA SER A 210 -6.95 -24.15 -23.58
C SER A 210 -6.82 -23.66 -25.02
N GLY A 211 -7.28 -22.43 -25.30
CA GLY A 211 -7.15 -21.77 -26.61
C GLY A 211 -5.82 -21.06 -26.84
N LYS A 212 -4.88 -21.11 -25.89
CA LYS A 212 -3.61 -20.37 -25.91
C LYS A 212 -2.44 -21.28 -26.26
N GLN A 213 -1.64 -20.86 -27.24
CA GLN A 213 -0.50 -21.64 -27.72
C GLN A 213 0.78 -21.31 -26.98
N LYS A 214 0.91 -20.11 -26.41
CA LYS A 214 2.17 -19.57 -25.89
C LYS A 214 1.97 -18.97 -24.50
N ALA A 215 1.29 -19.69 -23.62
CA ALA A 215 1.09 -19.24 -22.26
C ALA A 215 2.43 -19.15 -21.50
N VAL A 216 2.57 -18.11 -20.67
CA VAL A 216 3.70 -17.90 -19.76
C VAL A 216 3.17 -17.58 -18.37
N ILE A 217 3.85 -18.04 -17.32
CA ILE A 217 3.60 -17.61 -15.95
C ILE A 217 4.58 -16.49 -15.60
N LEU A 218 4.05 -15.34 -15.16
CA LEU A 218 4.84 -14.24 -14.64
C LEU A 218 4.57 -14.10 -13.13
N VAL A 219 5.59 -14.32 -12.33
CA VAL A 219 5.50 -14.32 -10.87
C VAL A 219 5.86 -12.95 -10.31
N GLY A 220 5.05 -12.46 -9.38
CA GLY A 220 5.23 -11.18 -8.72
C GLY A 220 5.52 -11.25 -7.22
N PRO A 221 5.87 -10.10 -6.61
CA PRO A 221 6.32 -10.05 -5.22
C PRO A 221 5.24 -10.41 -4.19
N LYS A 222 3.96 -10.36 -4.56
CA LYS A 222 2.87 -10.74 -3.63
C LYS A 222 2.79 -12.25 -3.39
N LEU A 223 3.44 -13.10 -4.20
CA LEU A 223 3.41 -14.55 -4.01
C LEU A 223 3.84 -14.96 -2.60
N ARG A 224 4.99 -14.47 -2.13
CA ARG A 224 5.52 -14.79 -0.80
C ARG A 224 4.51 -14.47 0.31
N ARG A 225 3.70 -13.43 0.12
CA ARG A 225 2.69 -12.98 1.10
C ARG A 225 1.45 -13.88 1.14
N ALA A 226 1.19 -14.60 0.06
CA ALA A 226 0.18 -15.66 0.02
C ALA A 226 0.65 -16.95 0.74
N GLY A 227 1.93 -17.03 1.11
CA GLY A 227 2.50 -18.07 1.98
C GLY A 227 3.02 -19.29 1.23
N VAL A 228 3.59 -20.23 1.98
CA VAL A 228 4.25 -21.44 1.45
C VAL A 228 3.31 -22.30 0.59
N ASP A 229 2.01 -22.33 0.92
CA ASP A 229 1.02 -23.05 0.12
C ASP A 229 0.86 -22.45 -1.28
N ALA A 230 1.02 -21.13 -1.43
CA ALA A 230 1.00 -20.47 -2.74
C ALA A 230 2.25 -20.78 -3.56
N GLU A 231 3.43 -20.81 -2.94
CA GLU A 231 4.69 -21.19 -3.60
C GLU A 231 4.62 -22.63 -4.10
N LYS A 232 4.08 -23.55 -3.29
CA LYS A 232 3.83 -24.93 -3.68
C LYS A 232 2.79 -25.01 -4.82
N ALA A 233 1.66 -24.32 -4.69
CA ALA A 233 0.62 -24.34 -5.71
C ALA A 233 1.09 -23.74 -7.05
N LEU A 234 1.98 -22.74 -7.02
CA LEU A 234 2.66 -22.23 -8.21
C LEU A 234 3.54 -23.30 -8.87
N LEU A 235 4.31 -24.05 -8.09
CA LEU A 235 5.12 -25.16 -8.61
C LEU A 235 4.24 -26.26 -9.22
N ASP A 236 3.14 -26.61 -8.57
CA ASP A 236 2.19 -27.60 -9.07
C ASP A 236 1.57 -27.13 -10.40
N LEU A 237 1.15 -25.86 -10.49
CA LEU A 237 0.64 -25.27 -11.73
C LEU A 237 1.70 -25.24 -12.84
N ALA A 238 2.91 -24.79 -12.52
CA ALA A 238 4.00 -24.75 -13.48
C ALA A 238 4.27 -26.15 -14.05
N ASN A 239 4.38 -27.17 -13.18
CA ASN A 239 4.60 -28.56 -13.61
C ASN A 239 3.45 -29.10 -14.47
N ALA A 240 2.20 -28.79 -14.12
CA ALA A 240 1.03 -29.22 -14.87
C ALA A 240 0.97 -28.57 -16.27
N MET A 241 1.30 -27.28 -16.37
CA MET A 241 1.30 -26.55 -17.64
C MET A 241 2.53 -26.85 -18.50
N GLY A 242 3.69 -27.08 -17.90
CA GLY A 242 4.95 -27.26 -18.64
C GLY A 242 5.47 -26.02 -19.39
N CYS A 243 4.88 -24.85 -19.18
CA CYS A 243 5.23 -23.59 -19.85
C CYS A 243 6.39 -22.82 -19.18
N ALA A 244 6.90 -21.78 -19.83
CA ALA A 244 7.91 -20.91 -19.24
C ALA A 244 7.41 -20.15 -18.01
N VAL A 245 8.29 -19.99 -17.02
CA VAL A 245 8.06 -19.22 -15.79
C VAL A 245 9.14 -18.14 -15.65
N ALA A 246 8.70 -16.88 -15.71
CA ALA A 246 9.54 -15.72 -15.43
C ALA A 246 9.13 -15.09 -14.09
N VAL A 247 10.04 -14.36 -13.47
CA VAL A 247 9.77 -13.60 -12.24
C VAL A 247 9.96 -12.09 -12.49
N GLN A 248 9.16 -11.24 -11.87
CA GLN A 248 9.44 -9.81 -11.76
C GLN A 248 10.70 -9.59 -10.88
N PRO A 249 11.39 -8.44 -10.99
CA PRO A 249 12.63 -8.19 -10.23
C PRO A 249 12.44 -8.29 -8.72
N ALA A 250 11.35 -7.71 -8.18
CA ALA A 250 10.99 -7.82 -6.77
C ALA A 250 10.56 -9.24 -6.32
N ALA A 251 10.37 -10.16 -7.26
CA ALA A 251 9.99 -11.56 -7.03
C ALA A 251 11.18 -12.54 -7.19
N LYS A 252 12.41 -12.03 -7.31
CA LYS A 252 13.63 -12.84 -7.35
C LYS A 252 13.67 -13.81 -6.16
N GLY A 253 14.00 -15.07 -6.43
CA GLY A 253 14.01 -16.15 -5.44
C GLY A 253 12.63 -16.72 -5.05
N MET A 254 11.52 -16.20 -5.58
CA MET A 254 10.16 -16.75 -5.31
C MET A 254 9.76 -17.91 -6.23
N PHE A 255 10.61 -18.26 -7.19
CA PHE A 255 10.53 -19.50 -7.97
C PHE A 255 11.92 -20.15 -8.02
N PRO A 256 12.06 -21.48 -7.88
CA PRO A 256 13.37 -22.11 -7.82
C PRO A 256 14.16 -21.92 -9.12
N GLU A 257 15.33 -21.28 -9.05
CA GLU A 257 16.10 -20.91 -10.24
C GLU A 257 16.81 -22.10 -10.93
N ASN A 258 16.85 -23.25 -10.26
CA ASN A 258 17.31 -24.51 -10.84
C ASN A 258 16.17 -25.29 -11.52
N HIS A 259 14.93 -24.81 -11.45
CA HIS A 259 13.79 -25.46 -12.08
C HIS A 259 13.89 -25.33 -13.60
N LYS A 260 13.63 -26.42 -14.34
CA LYS A 260 13.77 -26.46 -15.80
C LYS A 260 12.92 -25.41 -16.54
N GLN A 261 11.81 -24.97 -15.93
CA GLN A 261 10.89 -23.98 -16.50
C GLN A 261 11.23 -22.53 -16.10
N PHE A 262 12.24 -22.31 -15.26
CA PHE A 262 12.67 -20.96 -14.91
C PHE A 262 13.42 -20.33 -16.09
N VAL A 263 12.90 -19.22 -16.60
CA VAL A 263 13.46 -18.52 -17.76
C VAL A 263 14.12 -17.18 -17.40
N GLY A 264 14.28 -16.89 -16.10
CA GLY A 264 14.93 -15.68 -15.61
C GLY A 264 13.97 -14.62 -15.08
N THR A 265 14.52 -13.43 -14.90
CA THR A 265 13.83 -12.23 -14.43
C THR A 265 13.36 -11.43 -15.63
N TRP A 266 12.05 -11.24 -15.75
CA TRP A 266 11.46 -10.35 -16.74
C TRP A 266 11.39 -8.93 -16.17
N TRP A 267 12.14 -8.03 -16.79
CA TRP A 267 12.26 -6.63 -16.43
C TRP A 267 12.56 -5.78 -17.67
N GLY A 268 11.74 -5.95 -18.72
CA GLY A 268 11.90 -5.21 -19.97
C GLY A 268 13.27 -5.39 -20.61
N GLN A 269 13.89 -4.27 -20.98
CA GLN A 269 15.19 -4.20 -21.65
C GLN A 269 16.37 -4.68 -20.78
N VAL A 270 16.15 -4.84 -19.47
CA VAL A 270 17.16 -5.32 -18.51
C VAL A 270 16.82 -6.70 -17.96
N SER A 271 16.01 -7.46 -18.70
CA SER A 271 15.68 -8.85 -18.37
C SER A 271 16.91 -9.76 -18.36
N THR A 272 16.86 -10.82 -17.55
CA THR A 272 17.89 -11.86 -17.53
C THR A 272 17.48 -13.07 -18.36
N LEU A 273 18.47 -13.83 -18.83
CA LEU A 273 18.28 -15.10 -19.55
C LEU A 273 17.35 -15.01 -20.77
N ALA A 274 17.18 -13.84 -21.41
CA ALA A 274 16.22 -13.62 -22.49
C ALA A 274 14.73 -13.81 -22.09
N ALA A 275 14.40 -13.57 -20.81
CA ALA A 275 13.01 -13.62 -20.33
C ALA A 275 12.09 -12.63 -21.08
N ASP A 276 12.61 -11.47 -21.50
CA ASP A 276 11.91 -10.51 -22.36
C ASP A 276 11.42 -11.15 -23.66
N SER A 277 12.29 -11.91 -24.33
CA SER A 277 12.00 -12.52 -25.62
C SER A 277 10.85 -13.53 -25.51
N ILE A 278 10.78 -14.28 -24.42
CA ILE A 278 9.72 -15.26 -24.20
C ILE A 278 8.42 -14.63 -23.72
N VAL A 279 8.48 -13.69 -22.77
CA VAL A 279 7.29 -13.03 -22.26
C VAL A 279 6.63 -12.16 -23.33
N ASN A 280 7.42 -11.44 -24.14
CA ASN A 280 6.89 -10.60 -25.23
C ASN A 280 6.37 -11.42 -26.42
N TRP A 281 6.76 -12.70 -26.55
CA TRP A 281 6.25 -13.62 -27.58
C TRP A 281 4.95 -14.33 -27.17
N ALA A 282 4.56 -14.25 -25.90
CA ALA A 282 3.40 -14.93 -25.34
C ALA A 282 2.06 -14.46 -25.95
N ASP A 283 1.04 -15.31 -25.89
CA ASP A 283 -0.35 -14.99 -26.29
C ASP A 283 -1.34 -14.99 -25.11
N ALA A 284 -0.83 -15.29 -23.91
CA ALA A 284 -1.45 -15.14 -22.61
C ALA A 284 -0.37 -15.13 -21.52
N ILE A 285 -0.50 -14.23 -20.55
CA ILE A 285 0.36 -14.19 -19.36
C ILE A 285 -0.50 -14.42 -18.12
N ILE A 286 -0.11 -15.41 -17.31
CA ILE A 286 -0.68 -15.67 -16.00
C ILE A 286 0.17 -14.90 -14.99
N CYS A 287 -0.33 -13.72 -14.62
CA CYS A 287 0.28 -12.82 -13.67
C CYS A 287 -0.07 -13.24 -12.23
N VAL A 288 0.85 -13.91 -11.55
CA VAL A 288 0.66 -14.42 -10.18
C VAL A 288 1.22 -13.41 -9.18
N GLY A 289 0.35 -12.62 -8.56
CA GLY A 289 0.75 -11.64 -7.54
C GLY A 289 1.68 -10.53 -8.04
N THR A 290 1.58 -10.18 -9.33
CA THR A 290 2.39 -9.14 -9.98
C THR A 290 2.07 -7.74 -9.50
N VAL A 291 3.09 -6.88 -9.50
CA VAL A 291 2.94 -5.44 -9.26
C VAL A 291 3.62 -4.72 -10.40
N PHE A 292 2.86 -3.95 -11.17
CA PHE A 292 3.38 -3.14 -12.27
C PHE A 292 3.50 -1.69 -11.80
N THR A 293 4.74 -1.23 -11.65
CA THR A 293 5.10 0.16 -11.35
C THR A 293 5.91 0.75 -12.50
N ASP A 294 6.13 2.06 -12.47
CA ASP A 294 7.13 2.74 -13.30
C ASP A 294 8.49 2.03 -13.25
N TYR A 295 8.94 1.60 -12.08
CA TYR A 295 10.23 0.90 -11.92
C TYR A 295 10.21 -0.52 -12.50
N SER A 296 9.19 -1.33 -12.17
CA SER A 296 9.11 -2.73 -12.62
C SER A 296 8.82 -2.85 -14.12
N THR A 297 8.29 -1.77 -14.73
CA THR A 297 8.00 -1.68 -16.17
C THR A 297 9.03 -0.85 -16.93
N VAL A 298 10.15 -0.49 -16.31
CA VAL A 298 11.24 0.26 -16.97
C VAL A 298 10.72 1.55 -17.61
N GLY A 299 10.13 2.43 -16.80
CA GLY A 299 9.52 3.66 -17.26
C GLY A 299 8.30 3.44 -18.16
N TRP A 300 7.45 2.47 -17.84
CA TRP A 300 6.26 2.07 -18.62
C TRP A 300 6.56 1.51 -20.02
N LYS A 301 7.81 1.15 -20.33
CA LYS A 301 8.20 0.56 -21.63
C LYS A 301 7.94 -0.95 -21.69
N ALA A 302 7.98 -1.62 -20.55
CA ALA A 302 7.73 -3.05 -20.40
C ALA A 302 6.35 -3.29 -19.79
N ILE A 303 5.32 -2.85 -20.51
CA ILE A 303 3.92 -3.19 -20.22
C ILE A 303 3.49 -4.25 -21.24
N PRO A 304 3.01 -5.43 -20.82
CA PRO A 304 2.50 -6.39 -21.78
C PRO A 304 1.30 -5.81 -22.54
N ASP A 305 1.32 -5.92 -23.86
CA ASP A 305 0.25 -5.45 -24.78
C ASP A 305 -0.79 -6.53 -25.10
N ILE A 306 -0.62 -7.72 -24.52
CA ILE A 306 -1.52 -8.86 -24.65
C ILE A 306 -2.45 -9.00 -23.43
N PRO A 307 -3.53 -9.79 -23.56
CA PRO A 307 -4.43 -10.01 -22.44
C PRO A 307 -3.75 -10.71 -21.25
N LEU A 308 -4.01 -10.18 -20.06
CA LEU A 308 -3.47 -10.69 -18.80
C LEU A 308 -4.53 -11.48 -18.02
N MET A 309 -4.12 -12.59 -17.42
CA MET A 309 -4.83 -13.22 -16.32
C MET A 309 -4.15 -12.80 -15.02
N THR A 310 -4.79 -11.93 -14.24
CA THR A 310 -4.27 -11.48 -12.95
C THR A 310 -4.82 -12.35 -11.84
N VAL A 311 -3.92 -13.01 -11.12
CA VAL A 311 -4.20 -13.79 -9.92
C VAL A 311 -3.71 -12.98 -8.73
N GLU A 312 -4.63 -12.33 -8.05
CA GLU A 312 -4.37 -11.48 -6.88
C GLU A 312 -4.65 -12.25 -5.57
N MET A 313 -4.37 -11.62 -4.43
CA MET A 313 -4.45 -12.26 -3.10
C MET A 313 -5.83 -12.84 -2.76
N ASP A 314 -6.91 -12.27 -3.31
CA ASP A 314 -8.29 -12.60 -2.99
C ASP A 314 -9.26 -12.61 -4.18
N HIS A 315 -8.76 -12.42 -5.40
CA HIS A 315 -9.56 -12.43 -6.62
C HIS A 315 -8.74 -12.82 -7.85
N VAL A 316 -9.44 -13.19 -8.92
CA VAL A 316 -8.86 -13.51 -10.22
C VAL A 316 -9.61 -12.75 -11.32
N THR A 317 -8.87 -12.15 -12.26
CA THR A 317 -9.44 -11.40 -13.39
C THR A 317 -8.75 -11.81 -14.69
N PHE A 318 -9.52 -11.94 -15.76
CA PHE A 318 -9.02 -12.14 -17.13
C PHE A 318 -10.11 -11.69 -18.13
N PRO A 319 -9.84 -11.60 -19.44
CA PRO A 319 -10.83 -11.08 -20.39
C PRO A 319 -12.19 -11.78 -20.29
N GLY A 320 -13.22 -10.99 -20.02
CA GLY A 320 -14.60 -11.48 -19.89
C GLY A 320 -14.96 -12.09 -18.53
N ALA A 321 -14.05 -12.13 -17.55
CA ALA A 321 -14.32 -12.74 -16.25
C ALA A 321 -13.64 -12.03 -15.06
N HIS A 322 -14.34 -12.00 -13.93
CA HIS A 322 -13.83 -11.53 -12.66
C HIS A 322 -14.46 -12.34 -11.52
N PHE A 323 -13.63 -12.90 -10.66
CA PHE A 323 -14.05 -13.74 -9.54
C PHE A 323 -13.45 -13.22 -8.24
N SER A 324 -14.29 -12.73 -7.33
CA SER A 324 -13.88 -12.31 -5.99
C SER A 324 -13.98 -13.44 -4.98
N ARG A 325 -13.30 -13.28 -3.83
CA ARG A 325 -13.24 -14.26 -2.74
C ARG A 325 -12.66 -15.59 -3.23
N VAL A 326 -11.62 -15.49 -4.03
CA VAL A 326 -10.84 -16.60 -4.58
C VAL A 326 -9.38 -16.35 -4.19
N ARG A 327 -8.87 -17.14 -3.24
CA ARG A 327 -7.51 -17.00 -2.72
C ARG A 327 -6.51 -17.52 -3.74
N LEU A 328 -5.40 -16.78 -3.89
CA LEU A 328 -4.32 -17.09 -4.81
C LEU A 328 -3.86 -18.56 -4.72
N ALA A 329 -3.48 -19.04 -3.54
CA ALA A 329 -2.98 -20.41 -3.34
C ALA A 329 -4.02 -21.47 -3.77
N GLU A 330 -5.27 -21.30 -3.32
CA GLU A 330 -6.35 -22.24 -3.62
C GLU A 330 -6.67 -22.27 -5.12
N PHE A 331 -6.68 -21.10 -5.78
CA PHE A 331 -6.88 -20.98 -7.22
C PHE A 331 -5.78 -21.66 -8.03
N LEU A 332 -4.50 -21.38 -7.74
CA LEU A 332 -3.38 -22.01 -8.43
C LEU A 332 -3.44 -23.53 -8.32
N SER A 333 -3.76 -24.05 -7.13
CA SER A 333 -3.88 -25.49 -6.89
C SER A 333 -5.04 -26.12 -7.66
N HIS A 334 -6.21 -25.48 -7.70
CA HIS A 334 -7.35 -25.98 -8.46
C HIS A 334 -7.10 -25.90 -9.97
N LEU A 335 -6.53 -24.79 -10.45
CA LEU A 335 -6.20 -24.61 -11.85
C LEU A 335 -5.19 -25.66 -12.34
N ALA A 336 -4.19 -25.99 -11.52
CA ALA A 336 -3.19 -27.03 -11.84
C ALA A 336 -3.82 -28.39 -12.17
N SER A 337 -4.98 -28.72 -11.58
CA SER A 337 -5.69 -29.98 -11.83
C SER A 337 -6.52 -30.00 -13.12
N GLN A 338 -6.69 -28.85 -13.77
CA GLN A 338 -7.61 -28.68 -14.91
C GLN A 338 -6.93 -28.25 -16.20
N VAL A 339 -5.75 -27.65 -16.11
CA VAL A 339 -4.94 -27.26 -17.28
C VAL A 339 -4.38 -28.47 -18.00
N THR A 340 -4.14 -28.31 -19.31
CA THR A 340 -3.43 -29.28 -20.14
C THR A 340 -1.98 -28.87 -20.33
N PRO A 341 -1.03 -29.82 -20.42
CA PRO A 341 0.37 -29.50 -20.69
C PRO A 341 0.57 -28.82 -22.05
N ASN A 342 1.28 -27.69 -22.04
CA ASN A 342 1.74 -26.95 -23.20
C ASN A 342 3.17 -26.40 -22.96
N GLY A 343 4.16 -27.12 -23.49
CA GLY A 343 5.58 -26.75 -23.38
C GLY A 343 6.11 -25.84 -24.49
N THR A 344 5.25 -25.24 -25.32
CA THR A 344 5.67 -24.47 -26.51
C THR A 344 6.63 -23.33 -26.18
N THR A 345 6.38 -22.59 -25.10
CA THR A 345 7.26 -21.51 -24.64
C THR A 345 8.61 -22.00 -24.13
N MET A 346 8.66 -23.22 -23.57
CA MET A 346 9.94 -23.84 -23.20
C MET A 346 10.72 -24.35 -24.40
N ILE A 347 10.05 -24.91 -25.42
CA ILE A 347 10.71 -25.31 -26.67
C ILE A 347 11.39 -24.11 -27.34
N GLU A 348 10.70 -22.97 -27.37
CA GLU A 348 11.27 -21.76 -27.95
C GLU A 348 12.36 -21.15 -27.06
N TYR A 349 12.18 -21.16 -25.74
CA TYR A 349 13.21 -20.72 -24.80
C TYR A 349 14.52 -21.50 -24.96
N GLU A 350 14.47 -22.81 -25.14
CA GLU A 350 15.68 -23.62 -25.36
C GLU A 350 16.47 -23.21 -26.63
N ARG A 351 15.82 -22.53 -27.59
CA ARG A 351 16.47 -21.96 -28.78
C ARG A 351 17.00 -20.55 -28.57
N LEU A 352 16.40 -19.79 -27.65
CA LEU A 352 16.71 -18.38 -27.40
C LEU A 352 17.61 -18.15 -26.19
N ARG A 353 17.64 -19.09 -25.24
CA ARG A 353 18.38 -18.94 -23.99
C ARG A 353 19.86 -18.67 -24.31
N PRO A 354 20.46 -17.66 -23.66
CA PRO A 354 21.86 -17.35 -23.89
C PRO A 354 22.75 -18.47 -23.34
N ASP A 355 23.89 -18.69 -23.99
CA ASP A 355 24.95 -19.54 -23.41
C ASP A 355 25.40 -18.94 -22.06
N PRO A 356 25.76 -19.78 -21.08
CA PRO A 356 26.35 -19.29 -19.84
C PRO A 356 27.56 -18.41 -20.14
N PRO A 357 27.64 -17.19 -19.57
CA PRO A 357 28.75 -16.30 -19.86
C PRO A 357 30.08 -16.92 -19.41
N MET A 358 31.15 -16.69 -20.19
CA MET A 358 32.50 -17.06 -19.76
C MET A 358 32.85 -16.28 -18.49
N VAL A 359 33.08 -17.00 -17.39
CA VAL A 359 33.48 -16.40 -16.12
C VAL A 359 34.96 -16.06 -16.18
N HIS A 360 35.27 -14.77 -16.27
CA HIS A 360 36.63 -14.28 -16.08
C HIS A 360 36.91 -14.11 -14.58
N VAL A 361 37.99 -14.74 -14.11
CA VAL A 361 38.47 -14.59 -12.73
C VAL A 361 39.61 -13.59 -12.76
N ALA A 362 39.46 -12.47 -12.03
CA ALA A 362 40.50 -11.48 -11.89
C ALA A 362 41.75 -12.08 -11.19
N ALA A 363 42.93 -11.62 -11.57
CA ALA A 363 44.15 -11.90 -10.82
C ALA A 363 44.08 -11.24 -9.44
N LYS A 364 44.80 -11.77 -8.45
CA LYS A 364 44.71 -11.28 -7.07
C LYS A 364 45.07 -9.80 -6.94
N GLU A 365 46.02 -9.36 -7.77
CA GLU A 365 46.57 -8.01 -7.78
C GLU A 365 45.74 -7.02 -8.63
N ASP A 366 44.74 -7.51 -9.38
CA ASP A 366 43.88 -6.66 -10.19
C ASP A 366 43.05 -5.72 -9.30
N VAL A 367 42.89 -4.48 -9.76
CA VAL A 367 42.00 -3.51 -9.14
C VAL A 367 40.59 -4.08 -9.04
N LEU A 368 39.97 -3.90 -7.88
CA LEU A 368 38.66 -4.43 -7.63
C LEU A 368 37.63 -3.78 -8.55
N THR A 369 36.75 -4.60 -9.12
CA THR A 369 35.64 -4.16 -9.97
C THR A 369 34.33 -4.71 -9.46
N ARG A 370 33.21 -4.07 -9.80
CA ARG A 370 31.85 -4.53 -9.52
C ARG A 370 31.57 -5.94 -10.06
N LYS A 371 32.15 -6.30 -11.21
CA LYS A 371 32.02 -7.66 -11.77
C LYS A 371 32.69 -8.69 -10.87
N GLU A 372 33.90 -8.40 -10.40
CA GLU A 372 34.65 -9.29 -9.53
C GLU A 372 34.01 -9.40 -8.14
N THR A 373 33.46 -8.30 -7.59
CA THR A 373 32.70 -8.37 -6.33
C THR A 373 31.50 -9.31 -6.46
N SER A 374 30.69 -9.14 -7.51
CA SER A 374 29.53 -10.00 -7.79
C SER A 374 29.93 -11.47 -7.97
N ARG A 375 31.04 -11.74 -8.68
CA ARG A 375 31.56 -13.10 -8.88
C ARG A 375 31.99 -13.76 -7.58
N GLN A 376 32.65 -13.04 -6.67
CA GLN A 376 33.07 -13.59 -5.38
C GLN A 376 31.88 -13.81 -4.44
N ILE A 377 30.91 -12.89 -4.40
CA ILE A 377 29.66 -13.07 -3.63
C ILE A 377 28.89 -14.30 -4.10
N GLN A 378 28.79 -14.53 -5.42
CA GLN A 378 28.14 -15.71 -6.00
C GLN A 378 28.66 -17.02 -5.38
N ASN A 379 29.95 -17.10 -5.06
CA ASN A 379 30.57 -18.29 -4.47
C ASN A 379 30.28 -18.44 -2.97
N MET A 380 29.83 -17.39 -2.30
CA MET A 380 29.41 -17.44 -0.89
C MET A 380 27.95 -17.87 -0.70
N LEU A 381 27.16 -17.85 -1.78
CA LEU A 381 25.74 -18.22 -1.74
C LEU A 381 25.58 -19.72 -1.52
N SER A 382 24.67 -20.07 -0.62
CA SER A 382 24.29 -21.44 -0.29
C SER A 382 22.79 -21.51 -0.01
N ALA A 383 22.25 -22.72 0.14
CA ALA A 383 20.87 -22.93 0.58
C ALA A 383 20.54 -22.24 1.92
N ASN A 384 21.55 -21.94 2.74
CA ASN A 384 21.38 -21.30 4.05
C ASN A 384 21.71 -19.80 4.04
N THR A 385 21.85 -19.18 2.86
CA THR A 385 22.13 -17.75 2.73
C THR A 385 20.83 -16.94 2.66
N SER A 386 20.81 -15.78 3.31
CA SER A 386 19.83 -14.71 3.08
C SER A 386 20.57 -13.47 2.57
N LEU A 387 20.25 -13.06 1.34
CA LEU A 387 20.90 -11.95 0.66
C LEU A 387 19.97 -10.73 0.65
N PHE A 388 20.44 -9.62 1.23
CA PHE A 388 19.80 -8.32 1.20
C PHE A 388 20.46 -7.45 0.16
N VAL A 389 19.68 -6.91 -0.78
CA VAL A 389 20.19 -6.04 -1.84
C VAL A 389 19.55 -4.66 -1.72
N GLU A 390 20.39 -3.67 -1.44
CA GLU A 390 19.95 -2.29 -1.23
C GLU A 390 19.53 -1.60 -2.53
N THR A 391 18.66 -0.59 -2.42
CA THR A 391 18.43 0.40 -3.48
C THR A 391 19.74 1.00 -3.98
N GLY A 392 19.95 0.93 -5.29
CA GLY A 392 21.20 1.28 -5.96
C GLY A 392 21.65 0.19 -6.94
N ASP A 393 22.92 0.19 -7.35
CA ASP A 393 23.45 -0.84 -8.26
C ASP A 393 23.42 -2.25 -7.64
N SER A 394 23.32 -2.34 -6.30
CA SER A 394 23.12 -3.61 -5.58
C SER A 394 21.88 -4.38 -6.03
N TRP A 395 20.78 -3.70 -6.41
CA TRP A 395 19.60 -4.38 -6.98
C TRP A 395 19.96 -5.16 -8.25
N PHE A 396 20.63 -4.49 -9.19
CA PHE A 396 20.98 -5.08 -10.48
C PHE A 396 22.01 -6.19 -10.30
N ASN A 397 23.07 -5.95 -9.51
CA ASN A 397 24.06 -6.97 -9.19
C ASN A 397 23.43 -8.20 -8.52
N GLY A 398 22.52 -7.98 -7.57
CA GLY A 398 21.78 -9.03 -6.87
C GLY A 398 20.88 -9.87 -7.78
N ILE A 399 20.15 -9.22 -8.69
CA ILE A 399 19.25 -9.90 -9.65
C ILE A 399 20.03 -10.80 -10.61
N GLN A 400 21.27 -10.44 -10.94
CA GLN A 400 22.17 -11.24 -11.79
C GLN A 400 22.75 -12.47 -11.09
N LEU A 401 22.74 -12.51 -9.75
CA LEU A 401 23.22 -13.68 -9.00
C LEU A 401 22.25 -14.86 -9.19
N LYS A 402 22.81 -16.06 -9.32
CA LYS A 402 22.08 -17.32 -9.33
C LYS A 402 21.87 -17.81 -7.91
N LEU A 403 20.62 -18.00 -7.51
CA LEU A 403 20.26 -18.43 -6.17
C LEU A 403 20.25 -19.96 -6.06
N PRO A 404 21.04 -20.56 -5.14
CA PRO A 404 20.91 -21.97 -4.80
C PRO A 404 19.52 -22.27 -4.20
N PRO A 405 18.97 -23.47 -4.39
CA PRO A 405 17.71 -23.86 -3.75
C PRO A 405 17.75 -23.65 -2.23
N GLY A 406 16.78 -22.91 -1.69
CA GLY A 406 16.68 -22.58 -0.27
C GLY A 406 17.30 -21.23 0.13
N ALA A 407 18.15 -20.64 -0.72
CA ALA A 407 18.64 -19.27 -0.51
C ALA A 407 17.47 -18.29 -0.49
N GLN A 408 17.55 -17.27 0.38
CA GLN A 408 16.55 -16.21 0.48
C GLN A 408 17.10 -14.94 -0.13
N PHE A 409 16.22 -14.16 -0.75
CA PHE A 409 16.54 -12.91 -1.42
C PHE A 409 15.55 -11.83 -0.97
N GLU A 410 16.10 -10.74 -0.44
CA GLU A 410 15.34 -9.62 0.10
C GLU A 410 15.71 -8.33 -0.63
N ILE A 411 14.67 -7.64 -1.07
CA ILE A 411 14.70 -6.40 -1.85
C ILE A 411 13.49 -5.54 -1.44
N GLU A 412 13.66 -4.23 -1.40
CA GLU A 412 12.63 -3.23 -1.05
C GLU A 412 12.33 -2.31 -2.25
N MET A 413 11.80 -2.89 -3.31
CA MET A 413 11.68 -2.22 -4.61
C MET A 413 10.46 -1.29 -4.75
N GLN A 414 9.41 -1.51 -3.96
CA GLN A 414 8.20 -0.68 -4.04
C GLN A 414 8.35 0.59 -3.21
N TRP A 415 9.00 0.49 -2.04
CA TRP A 415 9.25 1.65 -1.19
C TRP A 415 10.55 2.36 -1.54
N GLY A 416 11.63 1.61 -1.80
CA GLY A 416 12.88 2.15 -2.33
C GLY A 416 13.62 3.08 -1.37
N HIS A 417 13.57 2.84 -0.05
CA HIS A 417 14.22 3.71 0.92
C HIS A 417 15.70 3.34 1.07
N ILE A 418 16.60 4.19 0.55
CA ILE A 418 18.05 3.99 0.74
C ILE A 418 18.42 3.88 2.23
N GLY A 419 19.18 2.84 2.58
CA GLY A 419 19.53 2.52 3.95
C GLY A 419 18.57 1.53 4.64
N TRP A 420 17.52 1.05 3.96
CA TRP A 420 16.64 -0.01 4.48
C TRP A 420 17.40 -1.28 4.87
N SER A 421 18.38 -1.68 4.06
CA SER A 421 18.99 -3.01 4.14
C SER A 421 19.73 -3.27 5.45
N ILE A 422 20.32 -2.25 6.08
CA ILE A 422 21.06 -2.37 7.33
C ILE A 422 20.14 -2.75 8.52
N PRO A 423 19.14 -1.92 8.91
CA PRO A 423 18.20 -2.28 9.97
C PRO A 423 17.36 -3.50 9.60
N ALA A 424 16.92 -3.65 8.35
CA ALA A 424 16.10 -4.80 7.95
C ALA A 424 16.87 -6.13 8.09
N ALA A 425 18.14 -6.19 7.66
CA ALA A 425 18.96 -7.38 7.84
C ALA A 425 19.25 -7.66 9.32
N PHE A 426 19.45 -6.62 10.15
CA PHE A 426 19.55 -6.76 11.60
C PHE A 426 18.30 -7.44 12.17
N GLY A 427 17.11 -6.92 11.88
CA GLY A 427 15.86 -7.50 12.36
C GLY A 427 15.58 -8.90 11.82
N TYR A 428 15.90 -9.17 10.56
CA TYR A 428 15.80 -10.50 9.98
C TYR A 428 16.72 -11.52 10.68
N ALA A 429 17.98 -11.16 10.93
CA ALA A 429 18.96 -12.01 11.59
C ALA A 429 18.60 -12.28 13.06
N MET A 430 17.89 -11.37 13.74
CA MET A 430 17.33 -11.66 15.07
C MET A 430 16.31 -12.79 15.04
N ARG A 431 15.59 -12.99 13.91
CA ARG A 431 14.65 -14.12 13.76
C ARG A 431 15.35 -15.39 13.28
N CYS A 432 16.30 -15.28 12.37
CA CYS A 432 16.97 -16.38 11.70
C CYS A 432 18.49 -16.33 11.88
N PRO A 433 19.00 -16.39 13.13
CA PRO A 433 20.44 -16.27 13.41
C PRO A 433 21.26 -17.45 12.85
N GLU A 434 20.60 -18.57 12.53
CA GLU A 434 21.21 -19.74 11.91
C GLU A 434 21.55 -19.54 10.43
N ARG A 435 20.94 -18.54 9.77
CA ARG A 435 21.17 -18.26 8.36
C ARG A 435 22.36 -17.33 8.20
N ARG A 436 23.13 -17.53 7.13
CA ARG A 436 24.18 -16.57 6.75
C ARG A 436 23.52 -15.36 6.11
N THR A 437 23.52 -14.22 6.80
CA THR A 437 23.01 -12.96 6.27
C THR A 437 24.13 -12.17 5.59
N ILE A 438 23.91 -11.82 4.31
CA ILE A 438 24.82 -10.98 3.52
C ILE A 438 24.04 -9.74 3.07
N ILE A 439 24.65 -8.57 3.21
CA ILE A 439 24.11 -7.29 2.74
C ILE A 439 24.99 -6.76 1.61
N MET A 440 24.38 -6.37 0.49
CA MET A 440 25.01 -5.58 -0.56
C MET A 440 24.46 -4.15 -0.50
N VAL A 441 25.28 -3.19 -0.09
CA VAL A 441 24.85 -1.81 0.22
C VAL A 441 25.81 -0.80 -0.42
N GLY A 442 25.27 0.27 -0.99
CA GLY A 442 26.08 1.41 -1.44
C GLY A 442 26.51 2.30 -0.28
N ASP A 443 27.62 3.00 -0.44
CA ASP A 443 28.17 3.94 0.55
C ASP A 443 27.19 5.05 0.95
N GLY A 444 26.45 5.62 0.01
CA GLY A 444 25.42 6.63 0.27
C GLY A 444 24.24 6.09 1.08
N SER A 445 23.71 4.93 0.69
CA SER A 445 22.63 4.25 1.44
C SER A 445 23.07 3.89 2.86
N PHE A 446 24.32 3.45 3.03
CA PHE A 446 24.86 3.11 4.33
C PHE A 446 24.86 4.31 5.29
N GLN A 447 25.16 5.53 4.83
CA GLN A 447 25.20 6.72 5.70
C GLN A 447 23.87 7.04 6.38
N VAL A 448 22.74 6.62 5.80
CA VAL A 448 21.39 6.93 6.34
C VAL A 448 21.12 6.17 7.65
N THR A 449 21.60 4.93 7.77
CA THR A 449 21.21 4.01 8.85
C THR A 449 22.38 3.24 9.48
N ALA A 450 23.63 3.62 9.18
CA ALA A 450 24.88 2.99 9.62
C ALA A 450 24.93 2.62 11.11
N GLN A 451 24.33 3.44 11.97
CA GLN A 451 24.35 3.24 13.42
C GLN A 451 23.70 1.92 13.86
N GLU A 452 22.79 1.32 13.08
CA GLU A 452 22.19 0.03 13.45
C GLU A 452 23.20 -1.14 13.40
N VAL A 453 24.35 -0.96 12.73
CA VAL A 453 25.49 -1.90 12.84
C VAL A 453 25.94 -2.05 14.29
N SER A 454 25.80 -1.01 15.13
CA SER A 454 26.10 -1.12 16.56
C SER A 454 25.21 -2.14 17.27
N GLN A 455 23.97 -2.31 16.83
CA GLN A 455 23.10 -3.36 17.38
C GLN A 455 23.52 -4.75 16.88
N MET A 456 23.95 -4.87 15.61
CA MET A 456 24.54 -6.13 15.12
C MET A 456 25.76 -6.55 15.96
N VAL A 457 26.61 -5.59 16.37
CA VAL A 457 27.71 -5.84 17.31
C VAL A 457 27.19 -6.28 18.67
N ARG A 458 26.24 -5.53 19.26
CA ARG A 458 25.66 -5.81 20.57
C ARG A 458 25.05 -7.21 20.67
N PHE A 459 24.35 -7.64 19.63
CA PHE A 459 23.69 -8.94 19.56
C PHE A 459 24.54 -10.05 18.92
N LYS A 460 25.83 -9.77 18.65
CA LYS A 460 26.82 -10.72 18.12
C LYS A 460 26.37 -11.40 16.83
N LEU A 461 25.74 -10.66 15.93
CA LEU A 461 25.18 -11.22 14.71
C LEU A 461 26.26 -11.31 13.62
N PRO A 462 26.53 -12.49 13.05
CA PRO A 462 27.56 -12.70 12.03
C PRO A 462 27.09 -12.27 10.64
N ILE A 463 26.73 -10.99 10.50
CA ILE A 463 26.26 -10.40 9.23
C ILE A 463 27.47 -9.94 8.42
N THR A 464 27.56 -10.36 7.16
CA THR A 464 28.56 -9.86 6.21
C THR A 464 28.00 -8.67 5.44
N ILE A 465 28.63 -7.51 5.55
CA ILE A 465 28.22 -6.27 4.88
C ILE A 465 29.24 -5.99 3.77
N LEU A 466 28.86 -6.17 2.52
CA LEU A 466 29.64 -5.70 1.38
C LEU A 466 29.19 -4.28 1.04
N LEU A 467 30.02 -3.32 1.43
CA LEU A 467 29.81 -1.91 1.18
C LEU A 467 30.52 -1.52 -0.12
N MET A 468 29.76 -1.12 -1.13
CA MET A 468 30.29 -0.63 -2.40
C MET A 468 30.65 0.85 -2.24
N ASN A 469 31.93 1.16 -2.05
CA ASN A 469 32.43 2.52 -1.95
C ASN A 469 32.81 3.03 -3.35
N ASN A 470 31.83 3.63 -4.03
CA ASN A 470 31.96 4.26 -5.33
C ASN A 470 31.80 5.80 -5.24
N ARG A 471 31.82 6.35 -4.01
CA ARG A 471 31.94 7.77 -3.65
C ARG A 471 30.72 8.62 -4.02
N GLY A 472 29.52 8.05 -4.04
CA GLY A 472 28.31 8.81 -4.32
C GLY A 472 27.09 7.99 -4.73
N TYR A 473 26.03 8.69 -5.12
CA TYR A 473 24.78 8.07 -5.56
C TYR A 473 24.83 7.70 -7.05
N THR A 474 25.56 6.64 -7.42
CA THR A 474 25.70 6.21 -8.83
C THR A 474 24.36 5.93 -9.53
N ILE A 475 23.35 5.37 -8.84
CA ILE A 475 22.02 5.19 -9.43
C ILE A 475 21.40 6.51 -9.88
N GLU A 476 21.59 7.57 -9.11
CA GLU A 476 21.10 8.91 -9.45
C GLU A 476 21.96 9.56 -10.52
N VAL A 477 23.26 9.29 -10.59
CA VAL A 477 24.12 9.74 -11.70
C VAL A 477 23.60 9.22 -13.04
N GLU A 478 23.19 7.95 -13.08
CA GLU A 478 22.66 7.30 -14.31
C GLU A 478 21.22 7.72 -14.65
N ILE A 479 20.46 8.29 -13.71
CA ILE A 479 19.14 8.89 -13.97
C ILE A 479 19.31 10.37 -14.35
N HIS A 480 19.96 11.14 -13.49
CA HIS A 480 20.23 12.55 -13.66
C HIS A 480 21.41 13.01 -12.78
N ASP A 481 22.55 13.31 -13.40
CA ASP A 481 23.73 13.76 -12.67
C ASP A 481 23.63 15.20 -12.12
N GLY A 482 24.29 15.45 -10.99
CA GLY A 482 24.31 16.74 -10.30
C GLY A 482 25.13 16.73 -9.01
N SER A 483 25.37 17.93 -8.46
CA SER A 483 26.19 18.07 -7.24
C SER A 483 25.60 17.38 -6.01
N TYR A 484 24.29 17.13 -5.98
CA TYR A 484 23.58 16.42 -4.92
C TYR A 484 23.89 14.91 -4.89
N ASN A 485 24.51 14.36 -5.94
CA ASN A 485 24.95 12.97 -5.98
C ASN A 485 26.29 12.75 -5.26
N LYS A 486 26.97 13.82 -4.87
CA LYS A 486 28.25 13.77 -4.16
C LYS A 486 28.01 13.71 -2.66
N ILE A 487 28.66 12.76 -2.01
CA ILE A 487 28.58 12.57 -0.56
C ILE A 487 29.95 12.81 0.09
N GLN A 488 29.96 13.10 1.39
CA GLN A 488 31.19 13.11 2.16
C GLN A 488 31.65 11.67 2.36
N ASN A 489 32.75 11.26 1.74
CA ASN A 489 33.30 9.93 1.95
C ASN A 489 33.70 9.72 3.42
N TRP A 490 33.36 8.56 3.99
CA TRP A 490 33.79 8.15 5.33
C TRP A 490 34.93 7.14 5.23
N ASN A 491 35.56 6.84 6.37
CA ASN A 491 36.33 5.61 6.50
C ASN A 491 35.40 4.57 7.11
N TYR A 492 34.73 3.79 6.25
CA TYR A 492 33.64 2.90 6.66
C TYR A 492 34.18 1.68 7.41
N ALA A 493 35.32 1.13 6.99
CA ALA A 493 36.01 0.07 7.72
C ALA A 493 36.38 0.53 9.14
N LEU A 494 36.93 1.74 9.31
CA LEU A 494 37.29 2.27 10.63
C LEU A 494 36.07 2.54 11.52
N LEU A 495 34.92 2.92 10.95
CA LEU A 495 33.70 3.17 11.71
C LEU A 495 33.26 1.96 12.53
N VAL A 496 33.50 0.74 12.03
CA VAL A 496 33.19 -0.50 12.76
C VAL A 496 33.94 -0.59 14.09
N GLU A 497 35.17 -0.07 14.17
CA GLU A 497 35.93 -0.04 15.42
C GLU A 497 35.25 0.85 16.47
N ALA A 498 34.65 1.97 16.05
CA ALA A 498 33.89 2.83 16.95
C ALA A 498 32.67 2.11 17.53
N PHE A 499 31.98 1.29 16.73
CA PHE A 499 30.84 0.48 17.19
C PHE A 499 31.23 -0.65 18.13
N ASN A 500 32.49 -1.14 18.09
CA ASN A 500 32.94 -2.17 19.02
C ASN A 500 33.01 -1.67 20.48
N GLY A 501 33.25 -0.37 20.71
CA GLY A 501 33.31 0.19 22.05
C GLY A 501 34.30 -0.51 23.00
N GLY A 502 35.31 -1.19 22.46
CA GLY A 502 36.31 -1.98 23.20
C GLY A 502 35.94 -3.42 23.55
N THR A 503 34.69 -3.85 23.37
CA THR A 503 34.23 -5.22 23.71
C THR A 503 33.57 -5.97 22.56
N GLY A 504 33.22 -5.29 21.47
CA GLY A 504 32.64 -5.90 20.28
C GLY A 504 33.68 -6.67 19.45
N HIS A 505 33.17 -7.61 18.64
CA HIS A 505 33.97 -8.46 17.74
C HIS A 505 33.68 -8.17 16.26
N ALA A 506 33.16 -6.99 15.96
CA ALA A 506 32.94 -6.58 14.59
C ALA A 506 34.29 -6.30 13.89
N LYS A 507 34.35 -6.58 12.59
CA LYS A 507 35.56 -6.39 11.77
C LYS A 507 35.26 -5.43 10.64
N GLY A 508 36.10 -4.40 10.49
CA GLY A 508 36.12 -3.55 9.31
C GLY A 508 37.32 -3.89 8.45
N LEU A 509 37.09 -4.19 7.17
CA LEU A 509 38.13 -4.62 6.22
C LEU A 509 38.02 -3.77 4.95
N LEU A 510 39.15 -3.44 4.36
CA LEU A 510 39.23 -2.74 3.08
C LEU A 510 39.62 -3.72 1.98
N ALA A 511 38.97 -3.63 0.82
CA ALA A 511 39.32 -4.36 -0.38
C ALA A 511 39.39 -3.41 -1.58
N ASN A 512 40.61 -3.21 -2.10
CA ASN A 512 40.90 -2.45 -3.32
C ASN A 512 41.31 -3.37 -4.48
N THR A 513 41.59 -4.64 -4.20
CA THR A 513 41.94 -5.67 -5.19
C THR A 513 41.09 -6.93 -5.06
N ALA A 514 41.09 -7.76 -6.09
CA ALA A 514 40.37 -9.04 -6.07
C ALA A 514 40.88 -9.99 -4.96
N GLY A 515 42.20 -10.00 -4.70
CA GLY A 515 42.81 -10.80 -3.66
C GLY A 515 42.42 -10.35 -2.25
N GLU A 516 42.43 -9.03 -2.00
CA GLU A 516 41.99 -8.45 -0.72
C GLU A 516 40.52 -8.76 -0.44
N LEU A 517 39.65 -8.70 -1.46
CA LEU A 517 38.25 -9.12 -1.30
C LEU A 517 38.15 -10.60 -0.90
N ALA A 518 38.89 -11.48 -1.57
CA ALA A 518 38.85 -12.91 -1.27
C ALA A 518 39.27 -13.21 0.17
N ASP A 519 40.33 -12.53 0.65
CA ASP A 519 40.77 -12.63 2.03
C ASP A 519 39.75 -12.05 3.01
N ALA A 520 39.13 -10.91 2.69
CA ALA A 520 38.11 -10.29 3.52
C ALA A 520 36.85 -11.15 3.65
N LEU A 521 36.39 -11.78 2.56
CA LEU A 521 35.25 -12.70 2.57
C LEU A 521 35.55 -13.98 3.38
N ARG A 522 36.79 -14.47 3.35
CA ARG A 522 37.22 -15.58 4.23
C ARG A 522 37.14 -15.16 5.69
N VAL A 523 37.66 -13.99 6.05
CA VAL A 523 37.60 -13.46 7.42
C VAL A 523 36.16 -13.24 7.88
N ALA A 524 35.28 -12.77 6.99
CA ALA A 524 33.85 -12.63 7.27
C ALA A 524 33.18 -13.98 7.53
N GLY A 525 33.51 -15.01 6.74
CA GLY A 525 33.02 -16.37 6.93
C GLY A 525 33.48 -17.05 8.23
N GLU A 526 34.60 -16.59 8.80
CA GLU A 526 35.16 -17.06 10.07
C GLU A 526 34.66 -16.26 11.29
N ASN A 527 34.08 -15.07 11.10
CA ASN A 527 33.63 -14.22 12.20
C ASN A 527 32.21 -14.61 12.66
N SER A 528 32.10 -15.37 13.75
CA SER A 528 30.82 -15.80 14.32
C SER A 528 30.29 -14.91 15.44
N GLU A 529 31.08 -13.95 15.95
CA GLU A 529 30.78 -13.19 17.18
C GLU A 529 30.39 -11.73 16.90
N GLY A 530 30.23 -11.34 15.63
CA GLY A 530 29.85 -9.98 15.25
C GLY A 530 29.85 -9.77 13.74
N PRO A 531 29.40 -8.60 13.27
CA PRO A 531 29.32 -8.31 11.84
C PRO A 531 30.71 -8.09 11.24
N THR A 532 30.84 -8.30 9.94
CA THR A 532 32.04 -7.97 9.17
C THR A 532 31.68 -7.05 8.03
N LEU A 533 32.18 -5.81 8.06
CA LEU A 533 32.05 -4.84 6.97
C LEU A 533 33.28 -4.92 6.08
N ILE A 534 33.04 -5.13 4.79
CA ILE A 534 34.05 -5.15 3.75
C ILE A 534 33.79 -3.94 2.85
N GLU A 535 34.62 -2.91 3.00
CA GLU A 535 34.61 -1.72 2.16
C GLU A 535 35.29 -2.06 0.83
N CYS A 536 34.48 -2.21 -0.22
CA CYS A 536 34.92 -2.50 -1.58
C CYS A 536 35.09 -1.18 -2.33
N THR A 537 36.33 -0.75 -2.53
CA THR A 537 36.60 0.48 -3.31
C THR A 537 36.52 0.15 -4.79
N ILE A 538 35.59 0.78 -5.49
CA ILE A 538 35.43 0.67 -6.95
C ILE A 538 35.32 2.07 -7.57
N ASP A 539 35.47 2.15 -8.88
CA ASP A 539 35.27 3.41 -9.61
C ASP A 539 33.78 3.82 -9.59
N GLN A 540 33.51 5.13 -9.64
CA GLN A 540 32.14 5.66 -9.63
C GLN A 540 31.33 5.19 -10.86
N ASP A 541 32.00 5.09 -12.01
CA ASP A 541 31.40 4.71 -13.29
C ASP A 541 31.42 3.18 -13.51
N ASP A 542 32.01 2.39 -12.59
CA ASP A 542 31.98 0.92 -12.64
C ASP A 542 30.65 0.38 -12.10
N CYS A 543 29.58 0.63 -12.85
CA CYS A 543 28.22 0.18 -12.54
C CYS A 543 27.73 -0.90 -13.51
N SER A 544 26.55 -1.47 -13.25
CA SER A 544 25.96 -2.46 -14.15
C SER A 544 25.42 -1.82 -15.44
N ARG A 545 25.54 -2.52 -16.56
CA ARG A 545 24.93 -2.08 -17.83
C ARG A 545 23.40 -1.99 -17.70
N GLU A 546 22.84 -2.87 -16.89
CA GLU A 546 21.42 -2.92 -16.56
C GLU A 546 20.99 -1.63 -15.84
N LEU A 547 21.77 -1.13 -14.87
CA LEU A 547 21.50 0.17 -14.24
C LEU A 547 21.51 1.30 -15.27
N ILE A 548 22.53 1.39 -16.13
CA ILE A 548 22.62 2.45 -17.15
C ILE A 548 21.38 2.41 -18.07
N THR A 549 21.03 1.23 -18.57
CA THR A 549 19.89 1.05 -19.48
C THR A 549 18.57 1.40 -18.80
N TRP A 550 18.37 0.91 -17.57
CA TRP A 550 17.15 1.18 -16.80
C TRP A 550 17.05 2.66 -16.40
N GLY A 551 18.16 3.27 -15.97
CA GLY A 551 18.26 4.67 -15.57
C GLY A 551 17.89 5.63 -16.71
N HIS A 552 18.36 5.34 -17.93
CA HIS A 552 17.95 6.08 -19.13
C HIS A 552 16.43 6.07 -19.36
N TYR A 553 15.77 4.93 -19.26
CA TYR A 553 14.32 4.87 -19.48
C TYR A 553 13.51 5.52 -18.33
N SER A 554 13.99 5.37 -17.10
CA SER A 554 13.41 6.05 -15.93
C SER A 554 13.54 7.57 -16.03
N SER A 555 14.68 8.07 -16.54
CA SER A 555 14.89 9.50 -16.77
C SER A 555 14.09 10.04 -17.94
N GLU A 556 13.96 9.29 -19.05
CA GLU A 556 13.07 9.62 -20.17
C GLU A 556 11.63 9.82 -19.70
N LEU A 557 11.11 8.90 -18.87
CA LEU A 557 9.78 9.03 -18.29
C LEU A 557 9.68 10.27 -17.41
N SER A 558 10.64 10.47 -16.51
CA SER A 558 10.65 11.61 -15.57
C SER A 558 10.70 12.95 -16.33
N ALA A 559 11.51 13.04 -17.38
CA ALA A 559 11.60 14.20 -18.25
C ALA A 559 10.31 14.40 -19.05
N ALA A 560 9.71 13.33 -19.59
CA ALA A 560 8.44 13.39 -20.29
C ALA A 560 7.34 13.91 -19.35
N LEU A 561 7.23 13.37 -18.13
CA LEU A 561 6.27 13.82 -17.11
C LEU A 561 6.53 15.27 -16.66
N SER A 562 7.78 15.68 -16.54
CA SER A 562 8.15 17.06 -16.18
C SER A 562 7.91 18.05 -17.32
N SER A 563 7.94 17.58 -18.57
CA SER A 563 7.64 18.36 -19.78
C SER A 563 6.16 18.44 -20.11
N LEU A 564 5.34 17.54 -19.52
CA LEU A 564 3.90 17.74 -19.50
C LEU A 564 3.68 19.10 -18.84
N PRO A 565 2.86 19.98 -19.42
CA PRO A 565 2.49 21.22 -18.74
C PRO A 565 2.02 20.82 -17.36
N ALA A 566 2.71 21.32 -16.32
CA ALA A 566 2.38 21.04 -14.93
C ALA A 566 0.86 21.10 -14.84
N THR A 567 0.22 19.96 -14.52
CA THR A 567 -1.23 19.95 -14.38
C THR A 567 -1.52 21.04 -13.38
N PRO A 568 -2.16 22.16 -13.78
CA PRO A 568 -2.21 23.31 -12.90
C PRO A 568 -2.86 22.84 -11.62
N ILE A 569 -2.22 23.08 -10.48
CA ILE A 569 -2.96 23.19 -9.22
C ILE A 569 -4.03 24.24 -9.55
N LEU A 570 -5.27 23.78 -9.66
CA LEU A 570 -6.39 24.49 -10.29
C LEU A 570 -6.50 25.91 -9.73
N GLN A 571 -5.95 26.89 -10.47
CA GLN A 571 -6.09 28.31 -10.16
C GLN A 571 -7.36 28.86 -10.82
N GLN A 572 -7.89 29.94 -10.25
CA GLN A 572 -9.14 30.65 -10.61
C GLN A 572 -9.40 30.92 -12.10
N ASN A 573 -8.43 30.73 -13.00
CA ASN A 573 -8.55 30.97 -14.43
C ASN A 573 -9.40 29.93 -15.20
N GLU A 574 -9.82 28.81 -14.59
CA GLU A 574 -10.70 27.82 -15.27
C GLU A 574 -12.19 28.19 -15.30
N LEU A 575 -12.65 29.18 -14.51
CA LEU A 575 -14.01 29.72 -14.69
C LEU A 575 -14.21 30.28 -16.12
N ASP A 576 -13.13 30.82 -16.72
CA ASP A 576 -13.16 31.33 -18.09
C ASP A 576 -13.04 30.22 -19.15
N VAL A 577 -12.32 29.12 -18.87
CA VAL A 577 -12.09 28.03 -19.84
C VAL A 577 -13.33 27.14 -20.01
N PHE A 578 -13.99 26.78 -18.91
CA PHE A 578 -15.28 26.06 -18.94
C PHE A 578 -16.37 26.89 -19.65
N SER A 579 -16.47 28.18 -19.30
CA SER A 579 -17.41 29.11 -19.94
C SER A 579 -17.20 29.17 -21.46
N ASN A 580 -15.95 29.10 -21.92
CA ASN A 580 -15.62 29.07 -23.34
C ASN A 580 -15.98 27.75 -24.03
N ALA A 581 -15.89 26.60 -23.35
CA ALA A 581 -16.30 25.30 -23.88
C ALA A 581 -17.83 25.23 -24.10
N LEU A 582 -18.62 25.63 -23.11
CA LEU A 582 -20.09 25.65 -23.23
C LEU A 582 -20.61 26.70 -24.21
N ARG A 583 -19.91 27.84 -24.37
CA ARG A 583 -20.23 28.86 -25.39
C ARG A 583 -20.03 28.37 -26.83
N LYS A 584 -19.11 27.42 -27.05
CA LYS A 584 -18.84 26.85 -28.39
C LYS A 584 -19.85 25.78 -28.80
N TYR A 585 -20.58 25.21 -27.85
CA TYR A 585 -21.60 24.20 -28.12
C TYR A 585 -22.77 24.80 -28.91
N GLN A 586 -23.12 24.18 -30.03
CA GLN A 586 -24.27 24.56 -30.87
C GLN A 586 -25.43 23.59 -30.60
N PRO A 587 -26.58 24.07 -30.09
CA PRO A 587 -27.77 23.24 -29.88
C PRO A 587 -28.24 22.58 -31.17
N ILE A 588 -28.60 21.29 -31.12
CA ILE A 588 -29.10 20.57 -32.31
C ILE A 588 -30.55 20.93 -32.67
N HIS A 589 -31.32 21.44 -31.70
CA HIS A 589 -32.68 21.93 -31.86
C HIS A 589 -33.06 22.86 -30.70
N ALA A 590 -34.17 23.58 -30.81
CA ALA A 590 -34.59 24.60 -29.83
C ALA A 590 -34.79 24.08 -28.39
N SER A 591 -35.02 22.78 -28.20
CA SER A 591 -35.18 22.14 -26.88
C SER A 591 -33.90 21.47 -26.34
N ASP A 592 -32.75 21.63 -27.00
CA ASP A 592 -31.48 21.10 -26.51
C ASP A 592 -30.91 22.03 -25.42
N ASP A 593 -31.01 21.57 -24.18
CA ASP A 593 -30.64 22.30 -22.96
C ASP A 593 -29.23 21.94 -22.45
N THR A 594 -28.40 21.29 -23.28
CA THR A 594 -27.10 20.72 -22.86
C THR A 594 -26.20 21.74 -22.17
N SER A 595 -25.98 22.91 -22.78
CA SER A 595 -25.16 23.97 -22.17
C SER A 595 -25.77 24.49 -20.88
N SER A 596 -27.09 24.66 -20.83
CA SER A 596 -27.79 25.20 -19.65
C SER A 596 -27.72 24.24 -18.46
N VAL A 597 -27.90 22.94 -18.69
CA VAL A 597 -27.86 21.92 -17.64
C VAL A 597 -26.44 21.76 -17.10
N LEU A 598 -25.42 21.66 -17.96
CA LEU A 598 -24.03 21.54 -17.52
C LEU A 598 -23.54 22.79 -16.76
N GLN A 599 -23.92 23.98 -17.24
CA GLN A 599 -23.65 25.24 -16.52
C GLN A 599 -24.30 25.23 -15.14
N ALA A 600 -25.56 24.79 -15.04
CA ALA A 600 -26.25 24.70 -13.76
C ALA A 600 -25.53 23.73 -12.79
N PHE A 601 -25.06 22.57 -13.24
CA PHE A 601 -24.30 21.69 -12.34
C PHE A 601 -22.99 22.32 -11.86
N VAL A 602 -22.27 23.07 -12.72
CA VAL A 602 -21.05 23.78 -12.33
C VAL A 602 -21.31 24.92 -11.35
N ASP A 603 -22.38 25.69 -11.56
CA ASP A 603 -22.73 26.81 -10.67
C ASP A 603 -23.14 26.32 -9.27
N ASN A 604 -23.55 25.05 -9.15
CA ASN A 604 -24.18 24.52 -7.96
C ASN A 604 -23.33 23.46 -7.22
N LEU A 605 -22.36 22.80 -7.87
CA LEU A 605 -21.40 21.89 -7.23
C LEU A 605 -20.31 22.65 -6.46
N SER A 606 -19.66 21.99 -5.48
CA SER A 606 -18.49 22.53 -4.77
C SER A 606 -17.39 21.48 -4.59
N GLY A 607 -16.19 21.94 -4.20
CA GLY A 607 -15.06 21.08 -3.86
C GLY A 607 -14.63 20.15 -5.00
N GLN A 608 -14.29 18.90 -4.66
CA GLN A 608 -13.81 17.90 -5.61
C GLN A 608 -14.84 17.52 -6.69
N GLY A 609 -16.13 17.58 -6.37
CA GLY A 609 -17.20 17.29 -7.32
C GLY A 609 -17.27 18.29 -8.47
N LEU A 610 -17.11 19.57 -8.14
CA LEU A 610 -17.00 20.67 -9.10
C LEU A 610 -15.78 20.49 -10.01
N SER A 611 -14.60 20.26 -9.42
CA SER A 611 -13.35 20.08 -10.18
C SER A 611 -13.44 18.92 -11.18
N ARG A 612 -14.05 17.80 -10.77
CA ARG A 612 -14.24 16.64 -11.65
C ARG A 612 -15.17 16.96 -12.84
N LEU A 613 -16.30 17.63 -12.58
CA LEU A 613 -17.24 18.00 -13.65
C LEU A 613 -16.64 19.00 -14.63
N GLN A 614 -15.88 19.99 -14.13
CA GLN A 614 -15.20 20.98 -14.97
C GLN A 614 -14.16 20.31 -15.88
N HIS A 615 -13.35 19.42 -15.32
CA HIS A 615 -12.35 18.66 -16.08
C HIS A 615 -13.00 17.76 -17.14
N GLU A 616 -14.04 17.02 -16.77
CA GLU A 616 -14.74 16.13 -17.71
C GLU A 616 -15.43 16.92 -18.83
N THR A 617 -16.06 18.05 -18.51
CA THR A 617 -16.66 18.92 -19.53
C THR A 617 -15.61 19.47 -20.49
N TYR A 618 -14.42 19.82 -19.99
CA TYR A 618 -13.30 20.26 -20.82
C TYR A 618 -12.80 19.15 -21.76
N MET A 619 -12.55 17.95 -21.24
CA MET A 619 -12.05 16.81 -22.03
C MET A 619 -13.02 16.40 -23.13
N LEU A 620 -14.33 16.55 -22.91
CA LEU A 620 -15.38 16.18 -23.87
C LEU A 620 -15.77 17.34 -24.80
N ALA A 621 -15.19 18.54 -24.64
CA ALA A 621 -15.63 19.74 -25.34
C ALA A 621 -15.42 19.71 -26.86
N GLU A 622 -14.52 18.87 -27.36
CA GLU A 622 -14.24 18.74 -28.79
C GLU A 622 -15.28 17.91 -29.56
N ASP A 623 -16.07 17.05 -28.88
CA ASP A 623 -17.18 16.31 -29.49
C ASP A 623 -18.53 16.68 -28.84
N PRO A 624 -19.38 17.48 -29.53
CA PRO A 624 -20.70 17.85 -29.04
C PRO A 624 -21.60 16.65 -28.67
N ARG A 625 -21.38 15.46 -29.24
CA ARG A 625 -22.13 14.25 -28.87
C ARG A 625 -21.76 13.77 -27.47
N GLN A 626 -20.50 13.89 -27.08
CA GLN A 626 -20.02 13.48 -25.76
C GLN A 626 -20.52 14.44 -24.67
N LEU A 627 -20.56 15.75 -24.94
CA LEU A 627 -21.19 16.72 -24.02
C LEU A 627 -22.67 16.42 -23.79
N ARG A 628 -23.42 16.05 -24.84
CA ARG A 628 -24.82 15.59 -24.70
C ARG A 628 -24.94 14.31 -23.88
N GLN A 629 -24.01 13.37 -24.06
CA GLN A 629 -23.99 12.13 -23.27
C GLN A 629 -23.72 12.43 -21.79
N LEU A 630 -22.78 13.31 -21.47
CA LEU A 630 -22.51 13.78 -20.11
C LEU A 630 -23.75 14.44 -19.49
N ARG A 631 -24.41 15.34 -20.22
CA ARG A 631 -25.68 15.94 -19.77
C ARG A 631 -26.75 14.88 -19.52
N ASN A 632 -26.94 13.93 -20.43
CA ASN A 632 -27.94 12.88 -20.27
C ASN A 632 -27.63 12.00 -19.07
N PHE A 633 -26.36 11.67 -18.85
CA PHE A 633 -25.91 10.94 -17.66
C PHE A 633 -26.27 11.69 -16.37
N LEU A 634 -25.92 12.96 -16.25
CA LEU A 634 -26.23 13.77 -15.06
C LEU A 634 -27.74 13.91 -14.82
N VAL A 635 -28.52 14.12 -15.88
CA VAL A 635 -29.98 14.20 -15.80
C VAL A 635 -30.59 12.87 -15.37
N ASP A 636 -30.14 11.76 -15.96
CA ASP A 636 -30.68 10.43 -15.66
C ASP A 636 -30.24 9.91 -14.29
N ALA A 637 -29.03 10.25 -13.86
CA ALA A 637 -28.43 9.79 -12.61
C ALA A 637 -28.79 10.66 -11.41
N ILE A 638 -29.03 11.97 -11.60
CA ILE A 638 -29.20 12.91 -10.49
C ILE A 638 -30.58 13.58 -10.53
N LEU A 639 -31.02 14.11 -11.68
CA LEU A 639 -32.24 14.94 -11.73
C LEU A 639 -33.55 14.12 -11.83
N LYS A 640 -33.64 13.15 -12.75
CA LYS A 640 -34.83 12.29 -12.89
C LYS A 640 -35.14 11.48 -11.62
N PRO A 641 -34.14 10.93 -10.91
CA PRO A 641 -34.36 10.17 -9.69
C PRO A 641 -34.87 11.00 -8.49
N VAL A 642 -34.85 12.34 -8.58
CA VAL A 642 -35.34 13.27 -7.53
C VAL A 642 -36.84 13.61 -7.71
N ALA A 643 -37.53 13.10 -8.73
CA ALA A 643 -38.93 13.38 -8.98
C ALA A 643 -39.88 12.87 -7.86
N ALA A 644 -40.64 13.79 -7.26
CA ALA A 644 -41.59 13.46 -6.19
C ALA A 644 -42.74 12.53 -6.66
N SER A 645 -43.29 11.77 -5.72
CA SER A 645 -44.28 10.70 -5.89
C SER A 645 -45.62 11.08 -6.56
N SER A 646 -45.86 12.35 -6.87
CA SER A 646 -47.07 12.86 -7.52
C SER A 646 -47.02 12.91 -9.06
N GLY A 647 -45.88 12.59 -9.68
CA GLY A 647 -45.80 12.36 -11.14
C GLY A 647 -45.99 13.59 -12.04
N LYS A 648 -45.90 14.81 -11.52
CA LYS A 648 -45.85 16.03 -12.34
C LYS A 648 -44.40 16.44 -12.59
N GLN A 649 -44.09 16.86 -13.82
CA GLN A 649 -42.88 17.65 -14.09
C GLN A 649 -43.05 19.05 -13.46
N PRO A 650 -42.00 19.65 -12.88
CA PRO A 650 -42.08 20.94 -12.20
C PRO A 650 -42.18 22.16 -13.16
N ALA A 651 -42.78 23.30 -12.70
CA ALA A 651 -42.91 24.57 -13.44
C ALA A 651 -43.10 25.83 -12.52
N ILE A 652 -42.62 27.01 -12.99
CA ILE A 652 -42.36 28.26 -12.22
C ILE A 652 -43.63 29.10 -11.99
N THR A 653 -43.82 29.74 -10.82
CA THR A 653 -44.87 30.78 -10.62
C THR A 653 -44.52 31.87 -9.56
N PRO A 654 -44.95 33.16 -9.70
CA PRO A 654 -44.45 34.34 -8.93
C PRO A 654 -45.24 34.68 -7.61
N PRO A 655 -44.77 35.65 -6.77
CA PRO A 655 -45.28 35.95 -5.41
C PRO A 655 -46.34 37.09 -5.39
N PRO A 656 -46.93 37.61 -4.27
CA PRO A 656 -46.92 37.25 -2.83
C PRO A 656 -48.33 37.26 -2.12
N ASN A 657 -48.47 36.78 -0.86
CA ASN A 657 -49.05 37.48 0.33
C ASN A 657 -49.38 36.59 1.57
N GLN A 658 -49.50 37.27 2.71
CA GLN A 658 -49.33 36.88 4.14
C GLN A 658 -50.29 35.86 4.78
N ALA A 659 -49.79 35.16 5.82
CA ALA A 659 -50.33 34.98 7.20
C ALA A 659 -49.78 33.66 7.78
N ALA A 660 -48.85 33.58 8.75
CA ALA A 660 -48.75 34.07 10.14
C ALA A 660 -48.61 32.84 11.08
N ALA A 661 -47.61 32.92 11.98
CA ALA A 661 -47.19 31.94 13.01
C ALA A 661 -46.13 30.85 12.67
N PHE A 662 -45.08 31.16 11.90
CA PHE A 662 -43.89 30.27 11.75
C PHE A 662 -42.62 31.04 11.37
N THR A 663 -42.36 32.19 12.00
CA THR A 663 -41.68 33.30 11.32
C THR A 663 -40.15 33.32 11.40
N TRP A 664 -39.45 33.31 12.53
CA TRP A 664 -37.99 33.60 12.52
C TRP A 664 -37.10 32.63 11.70
N LEU A 665 -37.12 31.31 11.95
CA LEU A 665 -36.21 30.38 11.26
C LEU A 665 -36.58 30.19 9.79
N LYS A 666 -37.88 30.24 9.49
CA LYS A 666 -38.42 30.17 8.12
C LYS A 666 -38.13 31.48 7.37
N GLU A 667 -38.28 32.64 8.01
CA GLU A 667 -37.92 33.94 7.43
C GLU A 667 -36.42 34.02 7.22
N GLU A 668 -35.59 33.49 8.11
CA GLU A 668 -34.14 33.51 7.92
C GLU A 668 -33.69 32.54 6.80
N CYS A 669 -34.27 31.34 6.72
CA CYS A 669 -34.07 30.42 5.58
C CYS A 669 -34.54 31.04 4.26
N LEU A 670 -35.75 31.60 4.22
CA LEU A 670 -36.31 32.23 3.04
C LEU A 670 -35.54 33.51 2.66
N ARG A 671 -35.13 34.34 3.62
CA ARG A 671 -34.34 35.56 3.38
C ARG A 671 -32.93 35.24 2.88
N ARG A 672 -32.29 34.20 3.44
CA ARG A 672 -30.98 33.68 2.99
C ARG A 672 -31.04 33.17 1.55
N ASP A 673 -32.13 32.48 1.19
CA ASP A 673 -32.28 31.74 -0.07
C ASP A 673 -33.30 32.41 -1.04
N ARG A 674 -33.48 33.74 -0.96
CA ARG A 674 -34.36 34.58 -1.82
C ARG A 674 -35.81 34.09 -1.97
N ASN A 675 -36.35 33.48 -0.92
CA ASN A 675 -37.70 32.93 -0.80
C ASN A 675 -37.97 31.69 -1.67
N GLN A 676 -36.93 30.94 -2.05
CA GLN A 676 -37.06 29.81 -2.99
C GLN A 676 -37.06 28.41 -2.32
N CYS A 677 -36.98 28.33 -1.00
CA CYS A 677 -36.94 27.04 -0.26
C CYS A 677 -38.34 26.55 0.15
N VAL A 678 -38.66 25.27 -0.09
CA VAL A 678 -39.92 24.62 0.35
C VAL A 678 -39.66 23.79 1.61
N VAL A 679 -40.19 24.24 2.75
CA VAL A 679 -40.11 23.51 4.03
C VAL A 679 -41.30 22.56 4.15
N SER A 680 -41.07 21.25 3.96
CA SER A 680 -42.10 20.22 4.15
C SER A 680 -41.97 19.56 5.53
N GLY A 681 -42.34 20.30 6.59
CA GLY A 681 -42.50 19.78 7.96
C GLY A 681 -41.29 19.90 8.89
N LEU A 682 -41.56 20.13 10.18
CA LEU A 682 -40.60 20.14 11.29
C LEU A 682 -41.14 19.19 12.37
N ILE A 683 -40.29 18.33 12.93
CA ILE A 683 -40.59 17.61 14.18
C ILE A 683 -39.76 18.26 15.28
N ASP A 684 -40.44 18.89 16.24
CA ASP A 684 -39.84 19.47 17.44
C ASP A 684 -39.16 18.36 18.27
N ALA A 685 -37.86 18.51 18.53
CA ALA A 685 -37.06 17.58 19.31
C ALA A 685 -37.61 17.40 20.73
N THR A 686 -38.16 18.45 21.32
CA THR A 686 -38.76 18.45 22.65
C THR A 686 -40.10 17.71 22.68
N ALA A 687 -40.85 17.75 21.58
CA ALA A 687 -42.09 16.99 21.42
C ALA A 687 -41.81 15.51 21.15
N TYR A 688 -40.75 15.20 20.38
CA TYR A 688 -40.28 13.84 20.13
C TYR A 688 -39.85 13.11 21.41
N GLU A 689 -39.15 13.80 22.31
CA GLU A 689 -38.74 13.25 23.61
C GLU A 689 -39.89 12.97 24.56
N LYS A 690 -41.08 13.54 24.33
CA LYS A 690 -42.29 13.29 25.11
C LYS A 690 -43.20 12.20 24.53
N MET A 691 -42.93 11.72 23.31
CA MET A 691 -43.68 10.62 22.69
C MET A 691 -43.37 9.28 23.35
N SER A 692 -44.34 8.36 23.39
CA SER A 692 -44.14 7.02 23.92
C SER A 692 -43.22 6.17 23.02
N PRO A 693 -42.54 5.12 23.54
CA PRO A 693 -41.63 4.30 22.74
C PRO A 693 -42.26 3.64 21.49
N GLY A 694 -43.58 3.43 21.50
CA GLY A 694 -44.34 2.94 20.34
C GLY A 694 -44.52 4.00 19.25
N GLU A 695 -44.73 5.27 19.63
CA GLU A 695 -44.88 6.41 18.72
C GLU A 695 -43.55 6.88 18.10
N ARG A 696 -42.42 6.58 18.78
CA ARG A 696 -41.07 6.83 18.26
C ARG A 696 -40.63 5.83 17.18
N ARG A 697 -41.29 4.67 17.06
CA ARG A 697 -40.98 3.69 15.99
C ARG A 697 -41.44 4.25 14.64
N GLY A 698 -40.48 4.76 13.87
CA GLY A 698 -40.68 5.25 12.51
C GLY A 698 -40.42 6.74 12.33
N ASN A 699 -40.35 7.51 13.40
CA ASN A 699 -40.03 8.94 13.37
C ASN A 699 -38.60 9.15 13.87
N LYS A 700 -37.74 9.81 13.09
CA LYS A 700 -36.42 10.32 13.51
C LYS A 700 -36.53 11.83 13.61
N SER A 701 -36.05 12.44 14.69
CA SER A 701 -35.89 13.90 14.75
C SER A 701 -34.41 14.29 14.84
N THR A 702 -34.04 15.26 14.01
CA THR A 702 -32.80 16.04 14.07
C THR A 702 -33.19 17.45 13.61
N SER A 703 -32.53 18.48 14.12
CA SER A 703 -32.69 19.85 13.59
C SER A 703 -32.11 19.89 12.17
N THR A 704 -32.97 19.90 11.15
CA THR A 704 -32.56 19.88 9.74
C THR A 704 -33.21 21.00 8.94
N GLU A 705 -32.46 21.61 8.03
CA GLU A 705 -32.98 22.45 6.96
C GLU A 705 -33.09 21.61 5.67
N CYS A 706 -34.10 21.88 4.84
CA CYS A 706 -34.53 20.97 3.78
C CYS A 706 -33.78 21.24 2.45
N VAL A 707 -32.94 20.31 2.00
CA VAL A 707 -32.45 20.23 0.60
C VAL A 707 -32.48 18.74 0.19
N TYR A 708 -33.19 18.43 -0.90
CA TYR A 708 -33.25 17.07 -1.45
C TYR A 708 -32.07 16.85 -2.41
N ILE A 709 -31.01 16.15 -1.95
CA ILE A 709 -29.91 15.71 -2.83
C ILE A 709 -30.00 14.21 -3.15
N LEU A 710 -30.95 13.48 -2.54
CA LEU A 710 -31.03 12.03 -2.66
C LEU A 710 -32.34 11.54 -3.28
N PRO A 711 -32.29 10.48 -4.11
CA PRO A 711 -33.43 10.07 -4.92
C PRO A 711 -34.50 9.37 -4.08
N PHE A 712 -35.55 10.10 -3.71
CA PHE A 712 -36.78 9.50 -3.19
C PHE A 712 -37.84 9.29 -4.30
N ALA A 713 -37.44 8.63 -5.39
CA ALA A 713 -38.36 8.25 -6.48
C ALA A 713 -38.28 6.77 -6.88
N LEU A 714 -37.38 5.96 -6.31
CA LEU A 714 -37.27 4.54 -6.65
C LEU A 714 -38.42 3.68 -6.10
N SER A 715 -39.32 4.25 -5.30
CA SER A 715 -40.40 3.54 -4.58
C SER A 715 -41.48 2.91 -5.48
N LYS A 716 -41.46 3.13 -6.81
CA LYS A 716 -42.39 2.51 -7.75
C LYS A 716 -41.77 1.49 -8.72
N LEU A 717 -40.49 1.16 -8.62
CA LEU A 717 -39.81 0.27 -9.57
C LEU A 717 -39.47 -1.10 -8.93
N ASN A 718 -40.06 -2.16 -9.49
CA ASN A 718 -39.93 -3.55 -9.06
C ASN A 718 -38.47 -4.05 -9.15
N GLU A 719 -37.92 -4.58 -8.06
CA GLU A 719 -36.53 -5.11 -7.95
C GLU A 719 -36.21 -6.20 -9.00
N LYS A 720 -37.23 -6.83 -9.59
CA LYS A 720 -37.08 -7.84 -10.66
C LYS A 720 -36.81 -7.26 -12.05
N ASN A 721 -36.76 -5.94 -12.21
CA ASN A 721 -36.54 -5.29 -13.50
C ASN A 721 -35.04 -4.98 -13.72
N ALA A 722 -34.43 -5.48 -14.79
CA ALA A 722 -33.02 -5.19 -15.13
C ALA A 722 -32.73 -3.68 -15.25
N MET A 723 -33.74 -2.88 -15.60
CA MET A 723 -33.65 -1.42 -15.67
C MET A 723 -33.49 -0.77 -14.28
N TYR A 724 -33.97 -1.41 -13.20
CA TYR A 724 -33.76 -0.98 -11.83
C TYR A 724 -32.28 -1.08 -11.41
N THR A 725 -31.64 -2.23 -11.68
CA THR A 725 -30.22 -2.44 -11.39
C THR A 725 -29.33 -1.48 -12.16
N LYS A 726 -29.64 -1.26 -13.45
CA LYS A 726 -28.89 -0.31 -14.30
C LYS A 726 -29.02 1.13 -13.78
N ASN A 727 -30.22 1.56 -13.39
CA ASN A 727 -30.44 2.90 -12.83
C ASN A 727 -29.73 3.05 -11.46
N LYS A 728 -29.80 2.04 -10.60
CA LYS A 728 -29.09 2.02 -9.30
C LYS A 728 -27.57 2.18 -9.46
N ALA A 729 -26.97 1.45 -10.40
CA ALA A 729 -25.54 1.56 -10.69
C ALA A 729 -25.17 2.94 -11.27
N THR A 730 -26.01 3.48 -12.16
CA THR A 730 -25.82 4.79 -12.81
C THR A 730 -25.88 5.94 -11.78
N ILE A 731 -26.86 5.90 -10.87
CA ILE A 731 -27.00 6.88 -9.79
C ILE A 731 -25.82 6.78 -8.82
N TRP A 732 -25.44 5.56 -8.41
CA TRP A 732 -24.30 5.36 -7.52
C TRP A 732 -23.00 5.90 -8.11
N LEU A 733 -22.75 5.65 -9.39
CA LEU A 733 -21.59 6.17 -10.10
C LEU A 733 -21.55 7.70 -10.06
N ALA A 734 -22.66 8.36 -10.37
CA ALA A 734 -22.73 9.83 -10.33
C ALA A 734 -22.56 10.39 -8.91
N LEU A 735 -23.12 9.74 -7.88
CA LEU A 735 -22.95 10.18 -6.50
C LEU A 735 -21.50 10.03 -6.02
N HIS A 736 -20.86 8.90 -6.32
CA HIS A 736 -19.45 8.67 -6.00
C HIS A 736 -18.54 9.68 -6.74
N GLN A 737 -18.86 9.95 -7.99
CA GLN A 737 -18.06 10.82 -8.86
C GLN A 737 -18.19 12.30 -8.47
N TYR A 738 -19.40 12.84 -8.28
CA TYR A 738 -19.60 14.28 -8.09
C TYR A 738 -19.95 14.69 -6.66
N PHE A 739 -20.21 13.74 -5.76
CA PHE A 739 -20.51 14.02 -4.34
C PHE A 739 -19.68 13.12 -3.40
N PRO A 740 -18.33 13.19 -3.46
CA PRO A 740 -17.45 12.29 -2.71
C PRO A 740 -17.61 12.40 -1.18
N ALA A 741 -18.20 13.48 -0.65
CA ALA A 741 -18.57 13.59 0.77
C ALA A 741 -19.58 12.52 1.23
N LEU A 742 -20.29 11.87 0.29
CA LEU A 742 -21.21 10.76 0.56
C LEU A 742 -20.51 9.39 0.63
N GLU A 743 -19.22 9.33 0.26
CA GLU A 743 -18.41 8.12 0.30
C GLU A 743 -18.30 7.59 1.74
N ASN A 744 -18.49 6.28 1.93
CA ASN A 744 -18.58 5.60 3.23
C ASN A 744 -19.80 5.95 4.11
N LYS A 745 -20.72 6.79 3.62
CA LYS A 745 -21.99 7.10 4.31
C LYS A 745 -23.18 6.42 3.66
N ILE A 746 -23.16 6.32 2.34
CA ILE A 746 -24.15 5.61 1.52
C ILE A 746 -23.38 4.60 0.68
N GLY A 747 -23.89 3.37 0.58
CA GLY A 747 -23.33 2.36 -0.31
C GLY A 747 -24.22 2.18 -1.54
N ALA A 748 -23.66 1.63 -2.61
CA ALA A 748 -24.41 1.26 -3.81
C ALA A 748 -25.68 0.48 -3.45
N ASP A 749 -25.59 -0.43 -2.47
CA ASP A 749 -26.69 -1.29 -2.05
C ASP A 749 -27.70 -0.64 -1.13
N THR A 750 -27.32 0.42 -0.42
CA THR A 750 -28.18 1.08 0.56
C THR A 750 -28.81 2.35 0.02
N ILE A 751 -28.45 2.82 -1.18
CA ILE A 751 -28.88 4.09 -1.77
C ILE A 751 -30.39 4.38 -1.74
N HIS A 752 -31.22 3.33 -1.80
CA HIS A 752 -32.69 3.43 -1.82
C HIS A 752 -33.34 3.24 -0.43
N GLN A 753 -32.55 3.02 0.62
CA GLN A 753 -33.12 2.86 1.96
C GLN A 753 -33.76 4.17 2.43
N PRO A 754 -34.94 4.11 3.10
CA PRO A 754 -35.60 5.30 3.64
C PRO A 754 -34.72 6.12 4.59
N GLY A 755 -33.71 5.51 5.22
CA GLY A 755 -32.73 6.20 6.05
C GLY A 755 -31.79 7.14 5.28
N ASN A 756 -31.71 7.02 3.95
CA ASN A 756 -31.01 7.94 3.06
C ASN A 756 -31.95 9.00 2.46
N ALA A 757 -33.25 8.91 2.73
CA ALA A 757 -34.19 10.01 2.48
C ALA A 757 -34.06 11.01 3.63
N MET A 758 -32.96 11.76 3.66
CA MET A 758 -32.69 12.68 4.76
C MET A 758 -32.48 14.09 4.24
N THR A 759 -33.27 14.99 4.82
CA THR A 759 -32.90 16.38 5.03
C THR A 759 -31.48 16.45 5.60
N LEU A 760 -30.60 17.22 4.96
CA LEU A 760 -29.18 17.25 5.30
C LEU A 760 -28.93 17.95 6.64
N ALA A 761 -27.95 17.46 7.41
CA ALA A 761 -27.47 18.19 8.58
C ALA A 761 -26.70 19.45 8.15
N LEU A 762 -26.81 20.52 8.93
CA LEU A 762 -26.18 21.84 8.67
C LEU A 762 -24.67 21.76 8.34
N THR A 763 -23.98 20.74 8.86
CA THR A 763 -22.55 20.50 8.63
C THR A 763 -22.24 20.01 7.21
N PHE A 764 -23.15 19.28 6.55
CA PHE A 764 -22.93 18.71 5.21
C PHE A 764 -23.31 19.65 4.07
N TYR A 765 -24.13 20.66 4.35
CA TYR A 765 -24.61 21.62 3.33
C TYR A 765 -23.48 22.38 2.64
N LYS A 766 -22.36 22.67 3.33
CA LYS A 766 -21.21 23.38 2.72
C LYS A 766 -20.44 22.51 1.72
N GLU A 767 -20.53 21.19 1.83
CA GLU A 767 -19.71 20.22 1.08
C GLU A 767 -20.41 19.66 -0.15
N LEU A 768 -21.74 19.80 -0.23
CA LEU A 768 -22.56 19.30 -1.33
C LEU A 768 -22.95 20.38 -2.35
N GLY A 769 -22.47 21.62 -2.17
CA GLY A 769 -22.79 22.75 -3.04
C GLY A 769 -24.20 23.34 -2.82
N ARG A 770 -24.49 24.46 -3.48
CA ARG A 770 -25.82 25.10 -3.41
C ARG A 770 -26.58 24.73 -4.66
N PHE A 771 -27.56 23.84 -4.56
CA PHE A 771 -28.45 23.52 -5.68
C PHE A 771 -29.75 24.31 -5.57
N THR A 772 -29.96 25.23 -6.51
CA THR A 772 -31.24 25.94 -6.62
C THR A 772 -32.13 25.14 -7.57
N LEU A 773 -32.90 24.20 -7.03
CA LEU A 773 -34.01 23.61 -7.79
C LEU A 773 -35.16 24.62 -7.79
N GLY A 774 -35.04 25.62 -8.66
CA GLY A 774 -36.17 26.44 -9.06
C GLY A 774 -37.12 25.55 -9.84
N PHE A 775 -38.31 25.33 -9.29
CA PHE A 775 -39.41 24.77 -10.05
C PHE A 775 -40.28 25.87 -10.57
#